data_AF-A0A2W1B8E7-F1
#
_entry.id   AF-A0A2W1B8E7-F1
#
_cell.length_a   1.000
_cell.length_b   1.000
_cell.length_c   1.000
_cell.angle_alpha   90.00
_cell.angle_beta   90.00
_cell.angle_gamma   90.00
#
_symmetry.space_group_name_H-M   'P 1'
#
loop_
_entity.id
_entity.type
_entity.pdbx_description
1 polymer ?
#
loop_
_entity_poly.entity_id
_entity_poly.type
_entity_poly.pdbx_seq_one_letter_code
_entity_poly.pdbx_strand_id
1 'polypeptide(L)'
;MYLLGIVLTRLEKLDNSIPVVLKDSDLLLRESLSYFEEQGWHYLMLDDFDREFLTMLEAESLAQSGRKVIVYIANRSEKELVYLAEYWDRGNGELITAINLLNELRIARGDFKKDFLVSLVRYGLNKDKDWWQDLKKRGLENISKIVKESLWELLSDSNYAKSLSEAERNFIFTHFANATFDLKLTASSSPEEASTLIAEKILEASYKSRPGDELHEYYSEWTRESEWEESLHLHAEKFSKVRKEELLSNIELFEDDYKHPFTVIEKELFDKRIQAILQEENAAQAIVFAKERARKRKKRDEDREAGVYWEELLWLEPLLEEPDLTGIGSLESFLSVYSDTLWKYDSLDRKLRNSHLPDKLKTWAVEKVSGINKIAENHWKSHYDPKIQTEQPGLLYRILEGEGKKAVIVVDALRYELSCELKLKRKANIQNKPILAVTPTETPVGMGALFSTGEIEKILKDKRILIIDKKTGKTLDSVTNREDNLKELVTGVEIVEMGTKPPDVEKIVIKTRDIDSMGHEELMEFYGDIMTKLSELADKLVKAGYEVHFTSDHGFYLPVPGEMVKQDKTVSYSSGVRYSLNSAKPEEGKYEQTGSSYILYANSGNVFKDYGGHFWHGGITYQEVIIPHLVITPVVGERRKRVKIGNKERLKVVQKDHFEVLLFTEIDMFGIAPRVYIQCLDQKIEIEEPVSEETRQTIKVNAKSGDTFKIEVRDLEDGTLMDWVECEYLPTRERIF
;
A
#
# COMPACT_ATOMS: atom_id res chain seq x y z
N MET A 1 27.97 -3.63 -32.91
CA MET A 1 29.40 -3.27 -32.89
C MET A 1 29.66 -2.05 -33.77
N TYR A 2 29.22 -0.87 -33.33
CA TYR A 2 29.27 0.35 -34.17
C TYR A 2 30.70 0.83 -34.44
N LEU A 3 31.58 0.79 -33.42
CA LEU A 3 32.99 1.16 -33.57
C LEU A 3 33.75 0.26 -34.54
N LEU A 4 33.51 -1.05 -34.51
CA LEU A 4 34.16 -1.97 -35.45
C LEU A 4 33.72 -1.70 -36.90
N GLY A 5 32.46 -1.27 -37.10
CA GLY A 5 31.97 -0.79 -38.39
C GLY A 5 32.68 0.48 -38.89
N ILE A 6 33.04 1.40 -37.98
CA ILE A 6 33.85 2.58 -38.32
C ILE A 6 35.25 2.14 -38.79
N VAL A 7 35.90 1.24 -38.04
CA VAL A 7 37.22 0.71 -38.42
C VAL A 7 37.15 -0.02 -39.77
N LEU A 8 36.12 -0.85 -39.98
CA LEU A 8 35.90 -1.54 -41.26
C LEU A 8 35.75 -0.54 -42.42
N THR A 9 34.99 0.54 -42.22
CA THR A 9 34.80 1.59 -43.24
C THR A 9 36.13 2.28 -43.59
N ARG A 10 37.06 2.40 -42.63
CA ARG A 10 38.41 2.91 -42.91
C ARG A 10 39.21 1.92 -43.75
N LEU A 11 39.21 0.65 -43.34
CA LEU A 11 39.87 -0.44 -44.07
C LEU A 11 39.34 -0.58 -45.51
N GLU A 12 38.04 -0.40 -45.73
CA GLU A 12 37.43 -0.48 -47.07
C GLU A 12 37.78 0.68 -48.00
N LYS A 13 38.27 1.80 -47.47
CA LYS A 13 38.76 2.93 -48.27
C LYS A 13 40.19 2.75 -48.77
N LEU A 14 40.91 1.77 -48.20
CA LEU A 14 42.29 1.44 -48.56
C LEU A 14 42.32 0.54 -49.81
N ASP A 15 43.49 0.44 -50.44
CA ASP A 15 43.68 -0.41 -51.61
C ASP A 15 43.60 -1.88 -51.19
N ASN A 16 42.50 -2.53 -51.58
CA ASN A 16 42.21 -3.92 -51.23
C ASN A 16 42.91 -4.94 -52.15
N SER A 17 43.66 -4.49 -53.16
CA SER A 17 44.46 -5.34 -54.04
C SER A 17 45.82 -5.69 -53.44
N ILE A 18 46.22 -5.00 -52.36
CA ILE A 18 47.47 -5.22 -51.63
C ILE A 18 47.19 -5.34 -50.12
N PRO A 19 48.09 -5.98 -49.34
CA PRO A 19 47.94 -6.09 -47.89
C PRO A 19 47.81 -4.73 -47.18
N VAL A 20 46.87 -4.64 -46.23
CA VAL A 20 46.70 -3.48 -45.34
C VAL A 20 47.45 -3.72 -44.03
N VAL A 21 48.32 -2.80 -43.63
CA VAL A 21 49.03 -2.89 -42.34
C VAL A 21 48.22 -2.18 -41.26
N LEU A 22 47.70 -2.93 -40.29
CA LEU A 22 46.87 -2.41 -39.21
C LEU A 22 47.68 -2.28 -37.92
N LYS A 23 47.95 -1.04 -37.50
CA LYS A 23 48.61 -0.72 -36.23
C LYS A 23 47.56 -0.36 -35.18
N ASP A 24 47.51 -1.15 -34.11
CA ASP A 24 46.63 -0.94 -32.97
C ASP A 24 47.46 -0.60 -31.73
N SER A 25 47.76 0.68 -31.57
CA SER A 25 48.72 1.13 -30.55
C SER A 25 48.20 0.92 -29.12
N ASP A 26 46.89 0.84 -28.96
CA ASP A 26 46.22 0.72 -27.67
C ASP A 26 45.64 -0.69 -27.44
N LEU A 27 45.93 -1.66 -28.34
CA LEU A 27 45.48 -3.05 -28.28
C LEU A 27 43.95 -3.16 -28.08
N LEU A 28 43.18 -2.38 -28.82
CA LEU A 28 41.72 -2.35 -28.79
C LEU A 28 41.08 -3.50 -29.55
N LEU A 29 41.69 -3.93 -30.66
CA LEU A 29 41.06 -4.80 -31.66
C LEU A 29 41.50 -6.26 -31.56
N ARG A 30 42.49 -6.58 -30.72
CA ARG A 30 43.09 -7.93 -30.62
C ARG A 30 42.05 -9.04 -30.45
N GLU A 31 41.05 -8.83 -29.59
CA GLU A 31 39.98 -9.79 -29.30
C GLU A 31 38.81 -9.72 -30.29
N SER A 32 38.83 -8.75 -31.20
CA SER A 32 37.76 -8.49 -32.18
C SER A 32 38.23 -8.67 -33.63
N LEU A 33 39.40 -9.28 -33.87
CA LEU A 33 39.90 -9.50 -35.23
C LEU A 33 38.99 -10.43 -36.05
N SER A 34 38.34 -11.39 -35.41
CA SER A 34 37.36 -12.30 -36.04
C SER A 34 36.18 -11.56 -36.67
N TYR A 35 35.78 -10.40 -36.13
CA TYR A 35 34.74 -9.57 -36.74
C TYR A 35 35.11 -9.20 -38.17
N PHE A 36 36.36 -8.82 -38.44
CA PHE A 36 36.78 -8.45 -39.79
C PHE A 36 36.85 -9.67 -40.72
N GLU A 37 37.16 -10.86 -40.20
CA GLU A 37 37.09 -12.10 -40.96
C GLU A 37 35.69 -12.43 -41.44
N GLU A 38 34.70 -12.28 -40.56
CA GLU A 38 33.29 -12.46 -40.92
C GLU A 38 32.82 -11.47 -42.00
N GLN A 39 33.47 -10.30 -42.09
CA GLN A 39 33.23 -9.29 -43.13
C GLN A 39 34.07 -9.52 -44.41
N GLY A 40 34.74 -10.67 -44.53
CA GLY A 40 35.45 -11.08 -45.74
C GLY A 40 36.91 -10.62 -45.83
N TRP A 41 37.49 -10.13 -44.73
CA TRP A 41 38.93 -9.93 -44.62
C TRP A 41 39.63 -11.21 -44.16
N HIS A 42 40.92 -11.32 -44.40
CA HIS A 42 41.77 -12.34 -43.79
C HIS A 42 42.81 -11.63 -42.95
N TYR A 43 42.93 -11.94 -41.66
CA TYR A 43 43.95 -11.33 -40.83
C TYR A 43 45.16 -12.25 -40.68
N LEU A 44 46.34 -11.66 -40.69
CA LEU A 44 47.60 -12.26 -40.28
C LEU A 44 48.13 -11.45 -39.10
N MET A 45 48.55 -12.13 -38.03
CA MET A 45 49.21 -11.45 -36.92
C MET A 45 50.72 -11.49 -37.09
N LEU A 46 51.35 -10.33 -36.99
CA LEU A 46 52.80 -10.24 -36.86
C LEU A 46 53.17 -10.39 -35.38
N ASP A 47 53.44 -11.63 -34.96
CA ASP A 47 53.83 -11.95 -33.58
C ASP A 47 55.31 -11.67 -33.30
N ASP A 48 56.15 -11.66 -34.34
CA ASP A 48 57.60 -11.50 -34.25
C ASP A 48 58.14 -10.81 -35.50
N PHE A 49 59.04 -9.83 -35.34
CA PHE A 49 59.66 -9.13 -36.47
C PHE A 49 60.54 -10.05 -37.31
N ASP A 50 61.10 -11.11 -36.72
CA ASP A 50 61.87 -12.11 -37.48
C ASP A 50 61.01 -12.85 -38.52
N ARG A 51 59.68 -12.82 -38.35
CA ARG A 51 58.72 -13.41 -39.29
C ARG A 51 58.13 -12.40 -40.27
N GLU A 52 58.50 -11.12 -40.19
CA GLU A 52 57.90 -10.07 -41.00
C GLU A 52 57.94 -10.38 -42.50
N PHE A 53 59.08 -10.86 -42.99
CA PHE A 53 59.23 -11.26 -44.39
C PHE A 53 58.28 -12.39 -44.80
N LEU A 54 58.13 -13.41 -43.95
CA LEU A 54 57.25 -14.55 -44.22
C LEU A 54 55.78 -14.15 -44.14
N THR A 55 55.41 -13.34 -43.14
CA THR A 55 54.05 -12.79 -42.99
C THR A 55 53.70 -11.91 -44.19
N MET A 56 54.64 -11.11 -44.70
CA MET A 56 54.46 -10.33 -45.91
C MET A 56 54.22 -11.21 -47.14
N LEU A 57 55.05 -12.24 -47.37
CA LEU A 57 54.87 -13.17 -48.50
C LEU A 57 53.52 -13.90 -48.45
N GLU A 58 53.11 -14.32 -47.25
CA GLU A 58 51.81 -14.94 -47.04
C GLU A 58 50.67 -13.95 -47.34
N ALA A 59 50.79 -12.71 -46.85
CA ALA A 59 49.82 -11.66 -47.11
C ALA A 59 49.68 -11.35 -48.62
N GLU A 60 50.80 -11.25 -49.33
CA GLU A 60 50.83 -11.02 -50.78
C GLU A 60 50.21 -12.18 -51.56
N SER A 61 50.54 -13.42 -51.22
CA SER A 61 49.97 -14.61 -51.85
C SER A 61 48.45 -14.64 -51.72
N LEU A 62 47.94 -14.31 -50.53
CA LEU A 62 46.51 -14.22 -50.27
C LEU A 62 45.86 -13.06 -51.02
N ALA A 63 46.49 -11.88 -51.06
CA ALA A 63 46.01 -10.74 -51.84
C ALA A 63 45.94 -11.04 -53.35
N GLN A 64 46.98 -11.68 -53.91
CA GLN A 64 47.02 -12.12 -55.31
C GLN A 64 45.94 -13.16 -55.64
N SER A 65 45.51 -13.95 -54.66
CA SER A 65 44.38 -14.88 -54.79
C SER A 65 43.00 -14.19 -54.76
N GLY A 66 42.97 -12.85 -54.68
CA GLY A 66 41.76 -12.03 -54.66
C GLY A 66 41.13 -11.86 -53.27
N ARG A 67 41.85 -12.17 -52.18
CA ARG A 67 41.37 -11.97 -50.80
C ARG A 67 41.77 -10.59 -50.29
N LYS A 68 40.92 -9.97 -49.48
CA LYS A 68 41.29 -8.76 -48.72
C LYS A 68 42.11 -9.18 -47.51
N VAL A 69 43.29 -8.58 -47.30
CA VAL A 69 44.23 -9.03 -46.24
C VAL A 69 44.59 -7.88 -45.29
N ILE A 70 44.52 -8.16 -43.98
CA ILE A 70 44.97 -7.29 -42.90
C ILE A 70 46.20 -7.94 -42.26
N VAL A 71 47.30 -7.19 -42.14
CA VAL A 71 48.46 -7.57 -41.33
C VAL A 71 48.42 -6.77 -40.03
N TYR A 72 48.01 -7.43 -38.95
CA TYR A 72 47.88 -6.83 -37.62
C TYR A 72 49.24 -6.84 -36.89
N ILE A 73 49.79 -5.65 -36.63
CA ILE A 73 51.12 -5.50 -35.98
C ILE A 73 51.03 -5.18 -34.48
N ALA A 74 49.82 -5.09 -33.92
CA ALA A 74 49.56 -4.70 -32.54
C ALA A 74 50.15 -3.33 -32.20
N ASN A 75 50.79 -3.18 -31.03
CA ASN A 75 51.40 -1.94 -30.56
C ASN A 75 52.83 -1.69 -31.06
N ARG A 76 53.34 -2.53 -31.97
CA ARG A 76 54.67 -2.40 -32.56
C ARG A 76 54.77 -1.14 -33.41
N SER A 77 55.97 -0.56 -33.49
CA SER A 77 56.18 0.66 -34.25
C SER A 77 56.19 0.36 -35.74
N GLU A 78 55.46 1.15 -36.54
CA GLU A 78 55.53 1.11 -38.00
C GLU A 78 56.95 1.42 -38.52
N LYS A 79 57.73 2.17 -37.73
CA LYS A 79 59.12 2.54 -38.07
C LYS A 79 60.11 1.39 -37.91
N GLU A 80 59.71 0.32 -37.22
CA GLU A 80 60.52 -0.89 -37.03
C GLU A 80 60.27 -1.93 -38.13
N LEU A 81 59.26 -1.70 -38.98
CA LEU A 81 58.97 -2.54 -40.13
C LEU A 81 60.03 -2.34 -41.22
N VAL A 82 60.42 -3.42 -41.87
CA VAL A 82 61.37 -3.41 -43.00
C VAL A 82 60.66 -3.77 -44.29
N TYR A 83 59.84 -4.82 -44.28
CA TYR A 83 59.16 -5.34 -45.46
C TYR A 83 57.72 -4.81 -45.56
N LEU A 84 57.00 -4.76 -44.45
CA LEU A 84 55.64 -4.23 -44.39
C LEU A 84 55.61 -2.70 -44.42
N ALA A 85 56.75 -2.04 -44.18
CA ALA A 85 56.89 -0.58 -44.29
C ALA A 85 56.50 -0.06 -45.68
N GLU A 86 56.74 -0.84 -46.73
CA GLU A 86 56.36 -0.49 -48.10
C GLU A 86 54.85 -0.24 -48.23
N TYR A 87 54.02 -1.07 -47.60
CA TYR A 87 52.56 -0.92 -47.61
C TYR A 87 52.13 0.31 -46.81
N TRP A 88 52.77 0.54 -45.67
CA TRP A 88 52.50 1.70 -44.84
C TRP A 88 52.84 3.01 -45.57
N ASP A 89 54.01 3.08 -46.21
CA ASP A 89 54.51 4.26 -46.95
C ASP A 89 53.70 4.54 -48.21
N ARG A 90 53.11 3.52 -48.84
CA ARG A 90 52.16 3.64 -49.95
C ARG A 90 50.77 4.14 -49.52
N GLY A 91 50.58 4.40 -48.23
CA GLY A 91 49.30 4.84 -47.67
C GLY A 91 48.31 3.71 -47.39
N ASN A 92 48.75 2.45 -47.43
CA ASN A 92 47.95 1.26 -47.09
C ASN A 92 48.15 0.82 -45.63
N GLY A 93 48.46 1.79 -44.77
CA GLY A 93 48.59 1.61 -43.33
C GLY A 93 47.45 2.31 -42.58
N GLU A 94 46.85 1.62 -41.61
CA GLU A 94 45.80 2.18 -40.75
C GLU A 94 46.24 2.22 -39.29
N LEU A 95 46.09 3.39 -38.66
CA LEU A 95 46.42 3.61 -37.25
C LEU A 95 45.16 3.71 -36.39
N ILE A 96 44.97 2.71 -35.53
CA ILE A 96 43.90 2.67 -34.54
C ILE A 96 44.46 3.02 -33.16
N THR A 97 43.87 4.06 -32.57
CA THR A 97 44.07 4.47 -31.18
C THR A 97 42.72 4.88 -30.60
N ALA A 98 42.59 4.82 -29.28
CA ALA A 98 41.38 5.26 -28.58
C ALA A 98 41.07 6.73 -28.88
N ILE A 99 42.11 7.57 -28.94
CA ILE A 99 42.01 8.99 -29.28
C ILE A 99 41.48 9.18 -30.71
N ASN A 100 42.00 8.42 -31.68
CA ASN A 100 41.56 8.54 -33.07
C ASN A 100 40.07 8.17 -33.23
N LEU A 101 39.60 7.15 -32.52
CA LEU A 101 38.19 6.73 -32.56
C LEU A 101 37.27 7.76 -31.88
N LEU A 102 37.64 8.25 -30.69
CA LEU A 102 36.84 9.27 -30.00
C LEU A 102 36.76 10.59 -30.78
N ASN A 103 37.86 11.01 -31.42
CA ASN A 103 37.87 12.20 -32.28
C ASN A 103 36.92 12.05 -33.48
N GLU A 104 36.87 10.87 -34.11
CA GLU A 104 35.95 10.60 -35.22
C GLU A 104 34.49 10.64 -34.78
N LEU A 105 34.19 10.13 -33.59
CA LEU A 105 32.88 10.27 -32.97
C LEU A 105 32.56 11.72 -32.55
N ARG A 106 33.54 12.62 -32.58
CA ARG A 106 33.49 14.00 -32.10
C ARG A 106 33.16 14.09 -30.60
N ILE A 107 33.75 13.19 -29.82
CA ILE A 107 33.64 13.18 -28.36
C ILE A 107 34.84 13.93 -27.78
N ALA A 108 34.59 15.00 -27.03
CA ALA A 108 35.64 15.79 -26.41
C ALA A 108 36.31 15.00 -25.29
N ARG A 109 37.65 14.88 -25.34
CA ARG A 109 38.43 14.05 -24.41
C ARG A 109 38.67 14.66 -23.02
N GLY A 110 38.50 15.97 -22.86
CA GLY A 110 38.83 16.70 -21.63
C GLY A 110 40.25 16.45 -21.12
N ASP A 111 40.42 16.48 -19.79
CA ASP A 111 41.67 16.21 -19.06
C ASP A 111 41.82 14.73 -18.63
N PHE A 112 41.02 13.83 -19.23
CA PHE A 112 41.05 12.41 -18.87
C PHE A 112 42.37 11.73 -19.30
N LYS A 113 42.93 10.89 -18.43
CA LYS A 113 44.17 10.15 -18.67
C LYS A 113 44.00 9.15 -19.83
N LYS A 114 45.12 8.85 -20.53
CA LYS A 114 45.13 7.91 -21.66
C LYS A 114 44.51 6.54 -21.29
N ASP A 115 44.87 5.98 -20.14
CA ASP A 115 44.38 4.66 -19.71
C ASP A 115 42.85 4.62 -19.55
N PHE A 116 42.25 5.70 -19.03
CA PHE A 116 40.79 5.83 -18.94
C PHE A 116 40.15 5.81 -20.33
N LEU A 117 40.68 6.58 -21.27
CA LEU A 117 40.16 6.67 -22.64
C LEU A 117 40.27 5.32 -23.36
N VAL A 118 41.38 4.60 -23.18
CA VAL A 118 41.57 3.25 -23.73
C VAL A 118 40.55 2.28 -23.14
N SER A 119 40.39 2.27 -21.82
CA SER A 119 39.44 1.39 -21.12
C SER A 119 37.98 1.68 -21.52
N LEU A 120 37.61 2.95 -21.66
CA LEU A 120 36.30 3.39 -22.14
C LEU A 120 36.02 2.90 -23.57
N VAL A 121 37.00 3.06 -24.47
CA VAL A 121 36.83 2.60 -25.85
C VAL A 121 36.67 1.09 -25.90
N ARG A 122 37.44 0.34 -25.11
CA ARG A 122 37.27 -1.13 -24.97
C ARG A 122 35.89 -1.49 -24.45
N TYR A 123 35.40 -0.82 -23.39
CA TYR A 123 34.04 -0.99 -22.87
C TYR A 123 32.98 -0.78 -23.98
N GLY A 124 33.16 0.24 -24.81
CA GLY A 124 32.21 0.62 -25.83
C GLY A 124 32.31 -0.12 -27.17
N LEU A 125 33.30 -1.00 -27.39
CA LEU A 125 33.50 -1.72 -28.68
C LEU A 125 32.25 -2.52 -29.09
N ASN A 126 31.62 -3.16 -28.11
CA ASN A 126 30.44 -4.00 -28.33
C ASN A 126 29.12 -3.21 -28.30
N LYS A 127 29.15 -1.94 -27.90
CA LYS A 127 27.95 -1.10 -27.82
C LYS A 127 27.49 -0.65 -29.21
N ASP A 128 26.23 -0.26 -29.29
CA ASP A 128 25.58 0.20 -30.51
C ASP A 128 25.82 1.69 -30.78
N LYS A 129 25.24 2.19 -31.87
CA LYS A 129 25.38 3.58 -32.27
C LYS A 129 24.72 4.53 -31.27
N ASP A 130 23.59 4.12 -30.68
CA ASP A 130 22.79 4.97 -29.82
C ASP A 130 23.52 5.23 -28.50
N TRP A 131 24.20 4.22 -27.95
CA TRP A 131 25.08 4.36 -26.78
C TRP A 131 26.19 5.40 -27.02
N TRP A 132 26.88 5.33 -28.16
CA TRP A 132 27.92 6.29 -28.52
C TRP A 132 27.38 7.69 -28.78
N GLN A 133 26.16 7.80 -29.32
CA GLN A 133 25.48 9.09 -29.49
C GLN A 133 25.08 9.71 -28.15
N ASP A 134 24.62 8.92 -27.19
CA ASP A 134 24.29 9.40 -25.86
C ASP A 134 25.55 9.91 -25.13
N LEU A 135 26.66 9.16 -25.21
CA LEU A 135 27.96 9.62 -24.69
C LEU A 135 28.42 10.93 -25.33
N LYS A 136 28.28 11.06 -26.65
CA LYS A 136 28.61 12.30 -27.35
C LYS A 136 27.75 13.48 -26.89
N LYS A 137 26.46 13.26 -26.66
CA LYS A 137 25.52 14.30 -26.24
C LYS A 137 25.78 14.75 -24.80
N ARG A 138 26.11 13.81 -23.91
CA ARG A 138 26.29 14.06 -22.47
C ARG A 138 27.71 14.47 -22.08
N GLY A 139 28.70 14.14 -22.89
CA GLY A 139 30.12 14.35 -22.56
C GLY A 139 30.69 13.25 -21.67
N LEU A 140 32.03 13.15 -21.65
CA LEU A 140 32.75 12.14 -20.86
C LEU A 140 32.61 12.37 -19.35
N GLU A 141 32.43 13.63 -18.94
CA GLU A 141 32.18 14.04 -17.56
C GLU A 141 30.89 13.45 -16.97
N ASN A 142 29.95 13.02 -17.82
CA ASN A 142 28.69 12.39 -17.40
C ASN A 142 28.67 10.88 -17.68
N ILE A 143 29.82 10.23 -17.87
CA ILE A 143 29.91 8.79 -18.13
C ILE A 143 29.22 7.97 -17.03
N SER A 144 29.25 8.45 -15.77
CA SER A 144 28.61 7.81 -14.62
C SER A 144 27.12 7.54 -14.84
N LYS A 145 26.44 8.44 -15.56
CA LYS A 145 25.01 8.32 -15.90
C LYS A 145 24.74 7.29 -16.99
N ILE A 146 25.72 7.01 -17.83
CA ILE A 146 25.61 6.06 -18.95
C ILE A 146 25.91 4.63 -18.50
N VAL A 147 26.83 4.46 -17.55
CA VAL A 147 27.17 3.14 -16.98
C VAL A 147 26.36 2.80 -15.73
N LYS A 148 25.42 3.67 -15.35
CA LYS A 148 24.60 3.57 -14.14
C LYS A 148 23.77 2.30 -14.08
N GLU A 149 23.18 1.88 -15.20
CA GLU A 149 22.39 0.64 -15.25
C GLU A 149 23.24 -0.58 -14.88
N SER A 150 24.46 -0.67 -15.40
CA SER A 150 25.40 -1.75 -15.05
C SER A 150 25.77 -1.75 -13.56
N LEU A 151 25.72 -0.60 -12.89
CA LEU A 151 25.91 -0.51 -11.44
C LEU A 151 24.72 -1.12 -10.69
N TRP A 152 23.50 -0.77 -11.07
CA TRP A 152 22.29 -1.28 -10.42
C TRP A 152 22.16 -2.80 -10.58
N GLU A 153 22.45 -3.31 -11.79
CA GLU A 153 22.50 -4.75 -12.05
C GLU A 153 23.55 -5.46 -11.18
N LEU A 154 24.73 -4.85 -10.99
CA LEU A 154 25.78 -5.39 -10.13
C LEU A 154 25.41 -5.39 -8.64
N LEU A 155 24.67 -4.37 -8.18
CA LEU A 155 24.20 -4.28 -6.81
C LEU A 155 23.09 -5.29 -6.53
N SER A 156 22.28 -5.60 -7.54
CA SER A 156 21.17 -6.55 -7.46
C SER A 156 21.59 -8.00 -7.55
N ASP A 157 22.48 -8.35 -8.49
CA ASP A 157 23.09 -9.67 -8.56
C ASP A 157 24.59 -9.55 -8.83
N SER A 158 25.41 -9.92 -7.85
CA SER A 158 26.86 -9.93 -8.03
C SER A 158 27.32 -10.90 -9.14
N ASN A 159 26.49 -11.89 -9.51
CA ASN A 159 26.76 -12.74 -10.67
C ASN A 159 26.53 -12.05 -12.01
N TYR A 160 25.84 -10.91 -12.07
CA TYR A 160 25.76 -10.08 -13.28
C TYR A 160 27.17 -9.78 -13.81
N ALA A 161 28.15 -9.58 -12.93
CA ALA A 161 29.54 -9.38 -13.32
C ALA A 161 30.14 -10.55 -14.13
N LYS A 162 29.61 -11.77 -14.03
CA LYS A 162 30.04 -12.90 -14.87
C LYS A 162 29.55 -12.77 -16.31
N SER A 163 28.42 -12.10 -16.53
CA SER A 163 27.90 -11.78 -17.87
C SER A 163 28.68 -10.65 -18.55
N LEU A 164 29.34 -9.81 -17.77
CA LEU A 164 30.20 -8.74 -18.27
C LEU A 164 31.51 -9.30 -18.84
N SER A 165 31.94 -8.74 -19.97
CA SER A 165 33.28 -8.98 -20.51
C SER A 165 34.37 -8.49 -19.55
N GLU A 166 35.60 -8.98 -19.73
CA GLU A 166 36.74 -8.53 -18.92
C GLU A 166 36.96 -7.01 -19.05
N ALA A 167 36.80 -6.47 -20.26
CA ALA A 167 36.86 -5.03 -20.51
C ALA A 167 35.77 -4.26 -19.75
N GLU A 168 34.54 -4.77 -19.73
CA GLU A 168 33.44 -4.13 -19.00
C GLU A 168 33.65 -4.14 -17.50
N ARG A 169 34.04 -5.30 -16.92
CA ARG A 169 34.39 -5.40 -15.51
C ARG A 169 35.54 -4.47 -15.13
N ASN A 170 36.59 -4.44 -15.94
CA ASN A 170 37.74 -3.60 -15.68
C ASN A 170 37.36 -2.12 -15.68
N PHE A 171 36.56 -1.67 -16.65
CA PHE A 171 36.10 -0.28 -16.70
C PHE A 171 35.22 0.07 -15.50
N ILE A 172 34.23 -0.77 -15.18
CA ILE A 172 33.28 -0.53 -14.08
C ILE A 172 34.02 -0.48 -12.73
N PHE A 173 34.91 -1.44 -12.46
CA PHE A 173 35.57 -1.53 -11.14
C PHE A 173 36.70 -0.50 -11.00
N THR A 174 37.60 -0.41 -11.98
CA THR A 174 38.86 0.34 -11.80
C THR A 174 38.74 1.81 -12.12
N HIS A 175 37.83 2.19 -13.02
CA HIS A 175 37.68 3.57 -13.47
C HIS A 175 36.40 4.19 -12.96
N PHE A 176 35.26 3.53 -13.15
CA PHE A 176 33.99 4.11 -12.73
C PHE A 176 33.83 4.08 -11.21
N ALA A 177 33.89 2.90 -10.58
CA ALA A 177 33.64 2.77 -9.16
C ALA A 177 34.70 3.49 -8.31
N ASN A 178 35.99 3.38 -8.67
CA ASN A 178 37.06 4.09 -7.98
C ASN A 178 36.95 5.61 -8.11
N ALA A 179 36.57 6.14 -9.28
CA ALA A 179 36.45 7.59 -9.45
C ALA A 179 35.19 8.15 -8.78
N THR A 180 34.06 7.43 -8.85
CA THR A 180 32.76 7.90 -8.35
C THR A 180 32.63 7.72 -6.85
N PHE A 181 33.13 6.61 -6.30
CA PHE A 181 32.95 6.23 -4.90
C PHE A 181 34.23 6.32 -4.05
N ASP A 182 35.32 6.86 -4.59
CA ASP A 182 36.65 6.93 -3.96
C ASP A 182 37.12 5.56 -3.39
N LEU A 183 36.98 4.54 -4.24
CA LEU A 183 37.36 3.16 -3.93
C LEU A 183 38.74 2.79 -4.48
N LYS A 184 39.26 1.64 -4.03
CA LYS A 184 40.55 1.06 -4.48
C LYS A 184 40.38 -0.35 -5.02
N LEU A 185 39.38 -0.54 -5.89
CA LEU A 185 39.13 -1.79 -6.58
C LEU A 185 40.17 -2.05 -7.67
N THR A 186 40.46 -3.32 -7.90
CA THR A 186 41.37 -3.79 -8.96
C THR A 186 40.62 -4.71 -9.92
N ALA A 187 41.19 -4.99 -11.09
CA ALA A 187 40.60 -5.97 -12.03
C ALA A 187 40.48 -7.39 -11.44
N SER A 188 41.25 -7.71 -10.39
CA SER A 188 41.19 -8.97 -9.64
C SER A 188 40.23 -8.96 -8.46
N SER A 189 39.64 -7.81 -8.11
CA SER A 189 38.64 -7.73 -7.03
C SER A 189 37.43 -8.58 -7.39
N SER A 190 36.91 -9.32 -6.42
CA SER A 190 35.75 -10.18 -6.68
C SER A 190 34.49 -9.32 -6.93
N PRO A 191 33.54 -9.76 -7.78
CA PRO A 191 32.29 -9.04 -7.97
C PRO A 191 31.51 -8.76 -6.69
N GLU A 192 31.55 -9.69 -5.74
CA GLU A 192 30.86 -9.55 -4.46
C GLU A 192 31.53 -8.50 -3.56
N GLU A 193 32.86 -8.47 -3.51
CA GLU A 193 33.63 -7.44 -2.82
C GLU A 193 33.36 -6.05 -3.43
N ALA A 194 33.41 -5.94 -4.76
CA ALA A 194 33.12 -4.69 -5.47
C ALA A 194 31.70 -4.20 -5.19
N SER A 195 30.70 -5.08 -5.35
CA SER A 195 29.29 -4.78 -5.08
C SER A 195 29.09 -4.30 -3.63
N THR A 196 29.69 -4.99 -2.66
CA THR A 196 29.59 -4.62 -1.25
C THR A 196 30.21 -3.24 -0.98
N LEU A 197 31.46 -2.99 -1.41
CA LEU A 197 32.13 -1.71 -1.15
C LEU A 197 31.43 -0.51 -1.81
N ILE A 198 30.89 -0.70 -3.01
CA ILE A 198 30.07 0.31 -3.70
C ILE A 198 28.80 0.57 -2.88
N ALA A 199 28.08 -0.49 -2.50
CA ALA A 199 26.86 -0.36 -1.70
C ALA A 199 27.11 0.37 -0.38
N GLU A 200 28.19 0.03 0.34
CA GLU A 200 28.59 0.71 1.57
C GLU A 200 28.79 2.20 1.34
N LYS A 201 29.47 2.59 0.25
CA LYS A 201 29.69 4.01 -0.08
C LYS A 201 28.41 4.77 -0.38
N ILE A 202 27.47 4.14 -1.08
CA ILE A 202 26.16 4.75 -1.34
C ILE A 202 25.37 4.87 -0.04
N LEU A 203 25.37 3.84 0.82
CA LEU A 203 24.67 3.86 2.10
C LEU A 203 25.30 4.85 3.11
N GLU A 204 26.61 5.05 3.09
CA GLU A 204 27.29 6.11 3.85
C GLU A 204 26.73 7.50 3.51
N ALA A 205 26.27 7.72 2.27
CA ALA A 205 25.69 8.98 1.83
C ALA A 205 24.37 9.33 2.57
N SER A 206 23.75 8.37 3.24
CA SER A 206 22.57 8.61 4.08
C SER A 206 22.85 9.53 5.28
N TYR A 207 24.10 9.61 5.76
CA TYR A 207 24.48 10.49 6.86
C TYR A 207 25.79 11.28 6.65
N LYS A 208 26.63 10.94 5.66
CA LYS A 208 27.88 11.66 5.36
C LYS A 208 27.75 12.70 4.24
N SER A 209 26.68 12.65 3.43
CA SER A 209 26.49 13.52 2.25
C SER A 209 25.22 14.36 2.38
N ARG A 210 25.13 15.45 1.61
CA ARG A 210 23.98 16.35 1.59
C ARG A 210 23.18 16.23 0.29
N PRO A 211 21.89 16.61 0.28
CA PRO A 211 21.12 16.74 -0.95
C PRO A 211 21.83 17.62 -1.98
N GLY A 212 22.04 17.09 -3.18
CA GLY A 212 22.79 17.73 -4.27
C GLY A 212 24.20 17.18 -4.49
N ASP A 213 24.71 16.35 -3.57
CA ASP A 213 25.95 15.60 -3.77
C ASP A 213 25.67 14.37 -4.65
N GLU A 214 26.58 14.01 -5.56
CA GLU A 214 26.42 12.88 -6.49
C GLU A 214 26.12 11.55 -5.75
N LEU A 215 26.82 11.27 -4.64
CA LEU A 215 26.57 10.08 -3.82
C LEU A 215 25.18 10.07 -3.17
N HIS A 216 24.68 11.24 -2.77
CA HIS A 216 23.33 11.34 -2.23
C HIS A 216 22.27 11.13 -3.31
N GLU A 217 22.53 11.52 -4.57
CA GLU A 217 21.63 11.19 -5.69
C GLU A 217 21.51 9.68 -5.88
N TYR A 218 22.63 8.94 -5.82
CA TYR A 218 22.59 7.46 -5.86
C TYR A 218 21.77 6.87 -4.70
N TYR A 219 21.97 7.32 -3.45
CA TYR A 219 21.17 6.85 -2.32
C TYR A 219 19.68 7.19 -2.47
N SER A 220 19.38 8.43 -2.90
CA SER A 220 18.00 8.90 -3.09
C SER A 220 17.29 8.11 -4.19
N GLU A 221 17.95 7.79 -5.29
CA GLU A 221 17.38 6.95 -6.33
C GLU A 221 17.13 5.52 -5.84
N TRP A 222 18.12 4.91 -5.16
CA TRP A 222 18.01 3.54 -4.66
C TRP A 222 16.85 3.36 -3.68
N THR A 223 16.60 4.37 -2.82
CA THR A 223 15.47 4.38 -1.88
C THR A 223 14.11 4.73 -2.50
N ARG A 224 14.09 5.24 -3.75
CA ARG A 224 12.86 5.65 -4.45
C ARG A 224 12.34 4.61 -5.42
N GLU A 225 13.23 3.87 -6.06
CA GLU A 225 12.88 2.90 -7.10
C GLU A 225 12.53 1.55 -6.50
N SER A 226 11.30 1.08 -6.74
CA SER A 226 10.85 -0.23 -6.24
C SER A 226 11.55 -1.42 -6.92
N GLU A 227 12.14 -1.19 -8.10
CA GLU A 227 12.88 -2.21 -8.86
C GLU A 227 14.10 -2.74 -8.09
N TRP A 228 14.74 -1.87 -7.30
CA TRP A 228 15.98 -2.19 -6.57
C TRP A 228 15.77 -2.35 -5.06
N GLU A 229 14.53 -2.52 -4.62
CA GLU A 229 14.18 -2.57 -3.19
C GLU A 229 14.81 -3.77 -2.49
N GLU A 230 14.80 -4.96 -3.11
CA GLU A 230 15.41 -6.17 -2.54
C GLU A 230 16.93 -6.02 -2.37
N SER A 231 17.61 -5.44 -3.37
CA SER A 231 19.06 -5.22 -3.32
C SER A 231 19.43 -4.18 -2.28
N LEU A 232 18.63 -3.11 -2.15
CA LEU A 232 18.79 -2.11 -1.11
C LEU A 232 18.76 -2.75 0.28
N HIS A 233 17.73 -3.56 0.55
CA HIS A 233 17.55 -4.18 1.87
C HIS A 233 18.67 -5.17 2.18
N LEU A 234 19.07 -5.99 1.21
CA LEU A 234 20.19 -6.93 1.36
C LEU A 234 21.48 -6.22 1.80
N HIS A 235 21.84 -5.14 1.11
CA HIS A 235 23.07 -4.39 1.43
C HIS A 235 22.91 -3.55 2.70
N ALA A 236 21.74 -2.98 2.95
CA ALA A 236 21.45 -2.24 4.18
C ALA A 236 21.55 -3.12 5.43
N GLU A 237 21.16 -4.39 5.35
CA GLU A 237 21.30 -5.34 6.44
C GLU A 237 22.78 -5.62 6.75
N LYS A 238 23.59 -5.90 5.71
CA LYS A 238 25.05 -6.10 5.86
C LYS A 238 25.72 -4.85 6.43
N PHE A 239 25.39 -3.69 5.89
CA PHE A 239 25.92 -2.40 6.33
C PHE A 239 25.57 -2.11 7.79
N SER A 240 24.31 -2.34 8.19
CA SER A 240 23.85 -2.11 9.56
C SER A 240 24.57 -2.97 10.58
N LYS A 241 25.00 -4.19 10.22
CA LYS A 241 25.77 -5.08 11.12
C LYS A 241 27.17 -4.53 11.41
N VAL A 242 27.80 -3.88 10.43
CA VAL A 242 29.19 -3.37 10.54
C VAL A 242 29.23 -1.93 11.07
N ARG A 243 28.27 -1.10 10.68
CA ARG A 243 28.26 0.37 10.92
C ARG A 243 27.16 0.83 11.88
N LYS A 244 26.69 -0.06 12.75
CA LYS A 244 25.60 0.22 13.71
C LYS A 244 25.84 1.50 14.53
N GLU A 245 27.03 1.66 15.09
CA GLU A 245 27.34 2.80 15.96
C GLU A 245 27.32 4.14 15.18
N GLU A 246 27.85 4.15 13.96
CA GLU A 246 27.81 5.34 13.08
C GLU A 246 26.37 5.73 12.73
N LEU A 247 25.54 4.74 12.37
CA LEU A 247 24.11 4.95 12.10
C LEU A 247 23.38 5.56 13.32
N LEU A 248 23.56 4.97 14.50
CA LEU A 248 22.90 5.44 15.72
C LEU A 248 23.38 6.83 16.15
N SER A 249 24.65 7.17 15.92
CA SER A 249 25.18 8.51 16.22
C SER A 249 24.58 9.62 15.34
N ASN A 250 23.99 9.26 14.20
CA ASN A 250 23.35 10.18 13.25
C ASN A 250 21.82 9.98 13.17
N ILE A 251 21.21 9.35 14.18
CA ILE A 251 19.79 8.96 14.18
C ILE A 251 18.82 10.13 13.91
N GLU A 252 19.19 11.35 14.30
CA GLU A 252 18.38 12.56 14.08
C GLU A 252 18.10 12.83 12.59
N LEU A 253 19.02 12.47 11.70
CA LEU A 253 18.84 12.62 10.25
C LEU A 253 17.75 11.72 9.68
N PHE A 254 17.40 10.65 10.40
CA PHE A 254 16.45 9.63 9.96
C PHE A 254 15.04 9.84 10.51
N GLU A 255 14.84 10.76 11.46
CA GLU A 255 13.52 11.04 12.03
C GLU A 255 12.51 11.47 10.96
N ASP A 256 12.97 12.28 10.01
CA ASP A 256 12.19 12.79 8.87
C ASP A 256 12.39 11.99 7.57
N ASP A 257 13.35 11.06 7.53
CA ASP A 257 13.52 10.13 6.40
C ASP A 257 12.64 8.90 6.59
N TYR A 258 11.51 8.84 5.90
CA TYR A 258 10.58 7.70 5.99
C TYR A 258 10.98 6.52 5.08
N LYS A 259 11.96 6.70 4.20
CA LYS A 259 12.36 5.74 3.16
C LYS A 259 13.67 5.03 3.46
N HIS A 260 14.39 5.43 4.51
CA HIS A 260 15.64 4.75 4.85
C HIS A 260 15.42 3.23 5.04
N PRO A 261 16.40 2.40 4.63
CA PRO A 261 16.27 0.95 4.67
C PRO A 261 16.66 0.33 6.03
N PHE A 262 17.22 1.11 6.94
CA PHE A 262 17.85 0.59 8.16
C PHE A 262 16.84 0.22 9.26
N THR A 263 16.60 -1.08 9.45
CA THR A 263 15.74 -1.60 10.52
C THR A 263 16.26 -1.25 11.92
N VAL A 264 17.59 -1.18 12.10
CA VAL A 264 18.20 -0.83 13.39
C VAL A 264 17.87 0.61 13.83
N ILE A 265 17.73 1.52 12.86
CA ILE A 265 17.31 2.91 13.13
C ILE A 265 15.84 2.93 13.52
N GLU A 266 14.97 2.23 12.78
CA GLU A 266 13.55 2.15 13.13
C GLU A 266 13.34 1.60 14.54
N LYS A 267 14.08 0.55 14.88
CA LYS A 267 14.01 -0.07 16.20
C LYS A 267 14.41 0.91 17.31
N GLU A 268 15.51 1.63 17.14
CA GLU A 268 15.95 2.63 18.12
C GLU A 268 14.97 3.79 18.24
N LEU A 269 14.44 4.32 17.12
CA LEU A 269 13.41 5.35 17.13
C LEU A 269 12.16 4.89 17.88
N PHE A 270 11.71 3.66 17.60
CA PHE A 270 10.58 3.05 18.29
C PHE A 270 10.82 2.92 19.79
N ASP A 271 11.97 2.37 20.19
CA ASP A 271 12.33 2.19 21.60
C ASP A 271 12.45 3.54 22.34
N LYS A 272 12.99 4.59 21.70
CA LYS A 272 12.99 5.96 22.25
C LYS A 272 11.57 6.48 22.51
N ARG A 273 10.64 6.26 21.58
CA ARG A 273 9.22 6.66 21.76
C ARG A 273 8.53 5.84 22.85
N ILE A 274 8.86 4.57 22.98
CA ILE A 274 8.38 3.73 24.08
C ILE A 274 8.87 4.24 25.43
N GLN A 275 10.16 4.60 25.55
CA GLN A 275 10.68 5.14 26.81
C GLN A 275 10.00 6.46 27.19
N ALA A 276 9.76 7.36 26.22
CA ALA A 276 9.01 8.59 26.44
C ALA A 276 7.60 8.32 27.02
N ILE A 277 6.89 7.31 26.49
CA ILE A 277 5.57 6.91 27.01
C ILE A 277 5.68 6.30 28.41
N LEU A 278 6.61 5.38 28.64
CA LEU A 278 6.81 4.72 29.93
C LEU A 278 7.22 5.68 31.06
N GLN A 279 7.97 6.73 30.72
CA GLN A 279 8.40 7.77 31.65
C GLN A 279 7.35 8.88 31.80
N GLU A 280 6.31 8.86 30.96
CA GLU A 280 5.29 9.90 30.86
C GLU A 280 5.86 11.29 30.52
N GLU A 281 7.06 11.32 29.95
CA GLU A 281 7.75 12.52 29.47
C GLU A 281 7.61 12.60 27.95
N ASN A 282 6.98 13.67 27.45
CA ASN A 282 6.76 13.86 26.00
C ASN A 282 5.93 12.73 25.32
N ALA A 283 5.12 11.99 26.09
CA ALA A 283 4.31 10.88 25.57
C ALA A 283 3.37 11.30 24.42
N ALA A 284 2.77 12.49 24.48
CA ALA A 284 1.94 13.02 23.39
C ALA A 284 2.74 13.22 22.09
N GLN A 285 3.98 13.72 22.18
CA GLN A 285 4.85 13.90 21.02
C GLN A 285 5.29 12.55 20.45
N ALA A 286 5.48 11.53 21.29
CA ALA A 286 5.76 10.17 20.86
C ALA A 286 4.60 9.57 20.03
N ILE A 287 3.35 9.79 20.44
CA ILE A 287 2.16 9.37 19.66
C ILE A 287 2.03 10.16 18.35
N VAL A 288 2.26 11.49 18.36
CA VAL A 288 2.27 12.30 17.13
C VAL A 288 3.33 11.79 16.14
N PHE A 289 4.54 11.49 16.63
CA PHE A 289 5.61 10.92 15.83
C PHE A 289 5.21 9.57 15.23
N ALA A 290 4.69 8.65 16.05
CA ALA A 290 4.21 7.34 15.60
C ALA A 290 3.12 7.48 14.52
N LYS A 291 2.25 8.48 14.64
CA LYS A 291 1.13 8.72 13.71
C LYS A 291 1.64 9.17 12.35
N GLU A 292 2.62 10.05 12.34
CA GLU A 292 3.29 10.45 11.11
C GLU A 292 4.07 9.29 10.47
N ARG A 293 4.79 8.51 11.27
CA ARG A 293 5.58 7.36 10.80
C ARG A 293 4.69 6.30 10.17
N ALA A 294 3.63 5.86 10.86
CA ALA A 294 2.66 4.89 10.35
C ALA A 294 1.93 5.34 9.07
N ARG A 295 1.81 6.66 8.85
CA ARG A 295 1.20 7.22 7.64
C ARG A 295 2.16 7.29 6.45
N LYS A 296 3.41 7.69 6.67
CA LYS A 296 4.36 8.02 5.60
C LYS A 296 5.33 6.88 5.27
N ARG A 297 5.64 6.00 6.22
CA ARG A 297 6.53 4.84 6.03
C ARG A 297 5.75 3.65 5.49
N LYS A 298 6.32 2.97 4.50
CA LYS A 298 5.79 1.70 3.98
C LYS A 298 5.97 0.60 5.02
N LYS A 299 4.93 -0.20 5.25
CA LYS A 299 5.00 -1.38 6.14
C LYS A 299 5.98 -2.39 5.56
N ARG A 300 6.94 -2.82 6.38
CA ARG A 300 7.98 -3.79 6.07
C ARG A 300 7.91 -4.94 7.05
N ASP A 301 8.12 -6.15 6.57
CA ASP A 301 8.09 -7.35 7.42
C ASP A 301 9.32 -7.40 8.33
N GLU A 302 10.47 -6.91 7.86
CA GLU A 302 11.72 -6.81 8.63
C GLU A 302 11.58 -5.88 9.85
N ASP A 303 10.79 -4.80 9.73
CA ASP A 303 10.50 -3.90 10.85
C ASP A 303 9.66 -4.63 11.92
N ARG A 304 8.69 -5.45 11.48
CA ARG A 304 7.84 -6.26 12.38
C ARG A 304 8.62 -7.37 13.05
N GLU A 305 9.48 -8.07 12.31
CA GLU A 305 10.40 -9.07 12.84
C GLU A 305 11.36 -8.47 13.88
N ALA A 306 11.76 -7.21 13.71
CA ALA A 306 12.53 -6.46 14.70
C ALA A 306 11.71 -5.93 15.89
N GLY A 307 10.40 -6.17 15.91
CA GLY A 307 9.52 -5.75 16.99
C GLY A 307 9.05 -4.29 16.91
N VAL A 308 8.99 -3.71 15.71
CA VAL A 308 8.55 -2.33 15.47
C VAL A 308 7.10 -2.32 15.00
N TYR A 309 6.21 -1.80 15.85
CA TYR A 309 4.76 -1.78 15.62
C TYR A 309 4.19 -0.38 15.83
N TRP A 310 4.46 0.53 14.88
CA TRP A 310 4.03 1.93 14.96
C TRP A 310 2.51 2.07 15.07
N GLU A 311 1.73 1.26 14.36
CA GLU A 311 0.27 1.30 14.44
C GLU A 311 -0.28 0.86 15.80
N GLU A 312 0.37 -0.11 16.44
CA GLU A 312 -0.05 -0.57 17.77
C GLU A 312 0.29 0.47 18.85
N LEU A 313 1.39 1.20 18.67
CA LEU A 313 1.76 2.28 19.57
C LEU A 313 0.67 3.37 19.62
N LEU A 314 0.00 3.63 18.49
CA LEU A 314 -1.13 4.57 18.40
C LEU A 314 -2.34 4.12 19.23
N TRP A 315 -2.50 2.83 19.51
CA TRP A 315 -3.61 2.37 20.35
C TRP A 315 -3.52 2.93 21.76
N LEU A 316 -2.33 3.35 22.21
CA LEU A 316 -2.09 3.89 23.55
C LEU A 316 -2.47 5.38 23.69
N GLU A 317 -2.90 6.06 22.61
CA GLU A 317 -3.33 7.46 22.64
C GLU A 317 -4.36 7.76 23.75
N PRO A 318 -5.38 6.91 24.04
CA PRO A 318 -6.31 7.15 25.15
C PRO A 318 -5.68 7.14 26.54
N LEU A 319 -4.47 6.60 26.72
CA LEU A 319 -3.77 6.55 28.02
C LEU A 319 -2.94 7.79 28.30
N LEU A 320 -2.87 8.74 27.36
CA LEU A 320 -2.16 10.01 27.55
C LEU A 320 -2.87 10.94 28.54
N GLU A 321 -4.18 10.78 28.69
CA GLU A 321 -5.02 11.57 29.60
C GLU A 321 -5.86 10.62 30.46
N GLU A 322 -5.98 10.93 31.75
CA GLU A 322 -6.90 10.21 32.61
C GLU A 322 -8.35 10.62 32.29
N PRO A 323 -9.28 9.67 32.14
CA PRO A 323 -10.66 10.01 31.85
C PRO A 323 -11.32 10.63 33.09
N ASP A 324 -12.06 11.72 32.92
CA ASP A 324 -12.89 12.26 33.99
C ASP A 324 -14.14 11.41 34.18
N LEU A 325 -14.13 10.62 35.25
CA LEU A 325 -15.24 9.74 35.65
C LEU A 325 -16.04 10.30 36.84
N THR A 326 -15.68 11.49 37.36
CA THR A 326 -16.27 12.05 38.59
C THR A 326 -17.73 12.47 38.39
N GLY A 327 -18.12 12.81 37.16
CA GLY A 327 -19.48 13.21 36.79
C GLY A 327 -20.49 12.06 36.71
N ILE A 328 -20.09 10.81 36.90
CA ILE A 328 -20.99 9.65 36.79
C ILE A 328 -21.80 9.49 38.08
N GLY A 329 -22.99 10.10 38.11
CA GLY A 329 -23.95 10.01 39.22
C GLY A 329 -25.23 9.19 38.92
N SER A 330 -25.40 8.75 37.68
CA SER A 330 -26.59 8.06 37.18
C SER A 330 -26.26 7.14 36.00
N LEU A 331 -27.22 6.29 35.61
CA LEU A 331 -27.08 5.46 34.41
C LEU A 331 -26.99 6.29 33.12
N GLU A 332 -27.74 7.39 33.02
CA GLU A 332 -27.70 8.30 31.86
C GLU A 332 -26.32 8.94 31.71
N SER A 333 -25.77 9.48 32.81
CA SER A 333 -24.39 10.00 32.81
C SER A 333 -23.36 8.92 32.51
N PHE A 334 -23.57 7.67 32.96
CA PHE A 334 -22.68 6.57 32.61
C PHE A 334 -22.69 6.29 31.11
N LEU A 335 -23.87 6.21 30.49
CA LEU A 335 -24.00 5.95 29.06
C LEU A 335 -23.38 7.07 28.21
N SER A 336 -23.54 8.33 28.60
CA SER A 336 -22.89 9.47 27.95
C SER A 336 -21.37 9.38 28.06
N VAL A 337 -20.82 9.18 29.27
CA VAL A 337 -19.37 9.04 29.46
C VAL A 337 -18.84 7.79 28.74
N TYR A 338 -19.64 6.74 28.65
CA TYR A 338 -19.28 5.54 27.93
C TYR A 338 -19.19 5.75 26.42
N SER A 339 -20.17 6.43 25.80
CA SER A 339 -20.15 6.74 24.37
C SER A 339 -19.06 7.72 23.97
N ASP A 340 -18.69 8.64 24.86
CA ASP A 340 -17.72 9.69 24.54
C ASP A 340 -16.28 9.23 24.81
N THR A 341 -16.09 8.45 25.89
CA THR A 341 -14.77 8.21 26.47
C THR A 341 -14.49 6.74 26.79
N LEU A 342 -15.32 6.06 27.61
CA LEU A 342 -14.94 4.74 28.16
C LEU A 342 -14.81 3.64 27.09
N TRP A 343 -15.58 3.70 26.00
CA TRP A 343 -15.48 2.72 24.92
C TRP A 343 -14.05 2.61 24.34
N LYS A 344 -13.24 3.69 24.40
CA LYS A 344 -11.85 3.69 23.92
C LYS A 344 -10.95 2.79 24.76
N TYR A 345 -11.18 2.75 26.08
CA TYR A 345 -10.43 1.89 26.99
C TYR A 345 -10.90 0.43 26.89
N ASP A 346 -12.18 0.22 26.62
CA ASP A 346 -12.74 -1.11 26.36
C ASP A 346 -12.21 -1.72 25.04
N SER A 347 -12.11 -0.90 23.99
CA SER A 347 -11.41 -1.22 22.74
C SER A 347 -9.92 -1.50 22.97
N LEU A 348 -9.27 -0.68 23.80
CA LEU A 348 -7.84 -0.85 24.09
C LEU A 348 -7.58 -2.14 24.88
N ASP A 349 -8.39 -2.47 25.89
CA ASP A 349 -8.29 -3.74 26.63
C ASP A 349 -8.32 -4.94 25.66
N ARG A 350 -9.24 -4.91 24.71
CA ARG A 350 -9.35 -5.95 23.68
C ARG A 350 -8.07 -6.03 22.82
N LYS A 351 -7.63 -4.90 22.26
CA LYS A 351 -6.45 -4.85 21.37
C LYS A 351 -5.16 -5.31 22.07
N LEU A 352 -4.99 -4.96 23.35
CA LEU A 352 -3.78 -5.32 24.09
C LEU A 352 -3.60 -6.83 24.25
N ARG A 353 -4.67 -7.64 24.25
CA ARG A 353 -4.58 -9.10 24.42
C ARG A 353 -3.70 -9.75 23.35
N ASN A 354 -3.85 -9.32 22.09
CA ASN A 354 -3.09 -9.82 20.93
C ASN A 354 -2.03 -8.82 20.42
N SER A 355 -1.67 -7.82 21.23
CA SER A 355 -0.66 -6.85 20.85
C SER A 355 0.76 -7.44 20.86
N HIS A 356 1.56 -7.02 19.89
CA HIS A 356 2.98 -7.30 19.71
C HIS A 356 3.88 -6.19 20.32
N LEU A 357 3.30 -5.23 21.04
CA LEU A 357 4.06 -4.23 21.78
C LEU A 357 4.98 -4.90 22.81
N PRO A 358 6.16 -4.31 23.12
CA PRO A 358 7.07 -4.89 24.10
C PRO A 358 6.44 -5.10 25.49
N ASP A 359 6.78 -6.21 26.15
CA ASP A 359 6.16 -6.67 27.41
C ASP A 359 6.06 -5.59 28.49
N LYS A 360 7.11 -4.77 28.64
CA LYS A 360 7.14 -3.69 29.64
C LYS A 360 6.07 -2.63 29.35
N LEU A 361 5.91 -2.23 28.08
CA LEU A 361 4.89 -1.27 27.66
C LEU A 361 3.50 -1.88 27.71
N LYS A 362 3.36 -3.13 27.27
CA LYS A 362 2.10 -3.87 27.33
C LYS A 362 1.60 -4.00 28.77
N THR A 363 2.48 -4.38 29.71
CA THR A 363 2.15 -4.46 31.14
C THR A 363 1.69 -3.12 31.69
N TRP A 364 2.45 -2.05 31.42
CA TRP A 364 2.08 -0.70 31.83
C TRP A 364 0.69 -0.29 31.29
N ALA A 365 0.40 -0.58 30.02
CA ALA A 365 -0.87 -0.24 29.40
C ALA A 365 -2.03 -1.04 30.00
N VAL A 366 -1.85 -2.36 30.19
CA VAL A 366 -2.86 -3.25 30.79
C VAL A 366 -3.20 -2.83 32.22
N GLU A 367 -2.20 -2.45 33.03
CA GLU A 367 -2.43 -1.97 34.40
C GLU A 367 -3.30 -0.71 34.43
N LYS A 368 -2.99 0.29 33.60
CA LYS A 368 -3.79 1.52 33.51
C LYS A 368 -5.22 1.25 33.03
N VAL A 369 -5.38 0.50 31.95
CA VAL A 369 -6.70 0.13 31.41
C VAL A 369 -7.54 -0.64 32.44
N SER A 370 -6.92 -1.60 33.13
CA SER A 370 -7.59 -2.40 34.17
C SER A 370 -8.07 -1.53 35.33
N GLY A 371 -7.29 -0.51 35.72
CA GLY A 371 -7.67 0.47 36.74
C GLY A 371 -8.93 1.25 36.34
N ILE A 372 -8.98 1.75 35.10
CA ILE A 372 -10.11 2.50 34.55
C ILE A 372 -11.35 1.62 34.43
N ASN A 373 -11.21 0.41 33.86
CA ASN A 373 -12.31 -0.54 33.69
C ASN A 373 -12.91 -0.96 35.04
N LYS A 374 -12.09 -1.08 36.09
CA LYS A 374 -12.57 -1.36 37.46
C LYS A 374 -13.43 -0.22 38.02
N ILE A 375 -13.06 1.04 37.76
CA ILE A 375 -13.85 2.20 38.19
C ILE A 375 -15.17 2.24 37.41
N ALA A 376 -15.13 2.06 36.08
CA ALA A 376 -16.32 1.98 35.25
C ALA A 376 -17.29 0.87 35.73
N GLU A 377 -16.76 -0.31 36.02
CA GLU A 377 -17.53 -1.44 36.52
C GLU A 377 -18.22 -1.14 37.87
N ASN A 378 -17.57 -0.40 38.76
CA ASN A 378 -18.18 0.02 40.02
C ASN A 378 -19.35 0.97 39.80
N HIS A 379 -19.19 1.98 38.94
CA HIS A 379 -20.29 2.88 38.58
C HIS A 379 -21.45 2.12 37.92
N TRP A 380 -21.15 1.21 36.99
CA TRP A 380 -22.13 0.36 36.35
C TRP A 380 -22.94 -0.45 37.39
N LYS A 381 -22.26 -1.14 38.31
CA LYS A 381 -22.90 -1.90 39.40
C LYS A 381 -23.83 -1.04 40.27
N SER A 382 -23.41 0.18 40.56
CA SER A 382 -24.16 1.13 41.39
C SER A 382 -25.41 1.66 40.70
N HIS A 383 -25.34 1.93 39.38
CA HIS A 383 -26.39 2.67 38.68
C HIS A 383 -27.30 1.83 37.77
N TYR A 384 -26.83 0.67 37.29
CA TYR A 384 -27.63 -0.19 36.44
C TYR A 384 -28.59 -1.07 37.25
N ASP A 385 -29.81 -1.24 36.74
CA ASP A 385 -30.82 -2.17 37.25
C ASP A 385 -31.49 -2.89 36.06
N PRO A 386 -31.55 -4.23 36.05
CA PRO A 386 -32.14 -4.99 34.95
C PRO A 386 -33.64 -4.74 34.74
N LYS A 387 -34.33 -4.11 35.71
CA LYS A 387 -35.76 -3.74 35.58
C LYS A 387 -35.98 -2.49 34.72
N ILE A 388 -34.91 -1.80 34.32
CA ILE A 388 -35.06 -0.60 33.50
C ILE A 388 -35.69 -0.94 32.15
N GLN A 389 -36.58 -0.08 31.68
CA GLN A 389 -37.10 -0.20 30.33
C GLN A 389 -36.00 0.20 29.34
N THR A 390 -35.71 -0.69 28.40
CA THR A 390 -34.68 -0.46 27.39
C THR A 390 -35.30 -0.02 26.06
N GLU A 391 -34.47 0.57 25.19
CA GLU A 391 -34.88 0.96 23.84
C GLU A 391 -34.76 -0.19 22.82
N GLN A 392 -34.19 -1.34 23.18
CA GLN A 392 -34.01 -2.44 22.23
C GLN A 392 -35.33 -3.05 21.70
N PRO A 393 -36.39 -3.25 22.52
CA PRO A 393 -37.65 -3.80 22.03
C PRO A 393 -38.20 -3.00 20.84
N GLY A 394 -38.46 -3.67 19.72
CA GLY A 394 -39.04 -3.08 18.51
C GLY A 394 -38.17 -2.06 17.79
N LEU A 395 -36.86 -2.07 18.01
CA LEU A 395 -35.94 -1.18 17.32
C LEU A 395 -35.98 -1.36 15.79
N LEU A 396 -36.03 -2.60 15.29
CA LEU A 396 -36.09 -2.87 13.86
C LEU A 396 -37.38 -2.31 13.26
N TYR A 397 -38.51 -2.54 13.93
CA TYR A 397 -39.81 -2.00 13.53
C TYR A 397 -39.78 -0.47 13.41
N ARG A 398 -39.31 0.22 14.46
CA ARG A 398 -39.21 1.70 14.46
C ARG A 398 -38.30 2.26 13.37
N ILE A 399 -37.18 1.59 13.09
CA ILE A 399 -36.25 2.02 12.03
C ILE A 399 -36.91 1.87 10.65
N LEU A 400 -37.50 0.70 10.40
CA LEU A 400 -37.99 0.33 9.07
C LEU A 400 -39.30 1.04 8.71
N GLU A 401 -40.10 1.47 9.68
CA GLU A 401 -41.26 2.35 9.46
C GLU A 401 -40.88 3.75 8.96
N GLY A 402 -39.64 4.21 9.17
CA GLY A 402 -39.19 5.51 8.66
C GLY A 402 -39.23 5.59 7.14
N GLU A 403 -39.27 6.77 6.54
CA GLU A 403 -39.37 6.94 5.08
C GLU A 403 -38.05 6.56 4.34
N GLY A 404 -38.15 6.21 3.05
CA GLY A 404 -37.01 5.97 2.16
C GLY A 404 -36.30 4.62 2.33
N LYS A 405 -35.16 4.45 1.67
CA LYS A 405 -34.37 3.20 1.71
C LYS A 405 -33.71 3.03 3.09
N LYS A 406 -34.09 1.99 3.84
CA LYS A 406 -33.56 1.64 5.17
C LYS A 406 -32.96 0.23 5.16
N ALA A 407 -31.73 0.10 5.64
CA ALA A 407 -31.08 -1.19 5.83
C ALA A 407 -30.66 -1.34 7.30
N VAL A 408 -31.07 -2.42 7.96
CA VAL A 408 -30.65 -2.74 9.33
C VAL A 408 -29.74 -3.95 9.29
N ILE A 409 -28.49 -3.78 9.70
CA ILE A 409 -27.52 -4.86 9.89
C ILE A 409 -27.56 -5.30 11.35
N VAL A 410 -28.06 -6.50 11.58
CA VAL A 410 -28.13 -7.12 12.91
C VAL A 410 -26.94 -8.06 13.05
N VAL A 411 -26.01 -7.71 13.93
CA VAL A 411 -24.80 -8.50 14.19
C VAL A 411 -24.97 -9.17 15.55
N ASP A 412 -24.95 -10.50 15.58
CA ASP A 412 -25.00 -11.29 16.82
C ASP A 412 -23.78 -10.97 17.69
N ALA A 413 -23.97 -10.69 18.98
CA ALA A 413 -22.90 -10.38 19.93
C ALA A 413 -22.02 -9.13 19.62
N LEU A 414 -22.52 -8.11 18.92
CA LEU A 414 -21.76 -6.89 18.60
C LEU A 414 -21.74 -5.90 19.78
N ARG A 415 -20.56 -5.72 20.37
CA ARG A 415 -20.31 -4.72 21.41
C ARG A 415 -20.30 -3.30 20.85
N TYR A 416 -20.65 -2.34 21.70
CA TYR A 416 -20.68 -0.92 21.34
C TYR A 416 -19.33 -0.41 20.81
N GLU A 417 -18.22 -0.68 21.50
CA GLU A 417 -16.89 -0.21 21.09
C GLU A 417 -16.49 -0.64 19.68
N LEU A 418 -16.91 -1.83 19.25
CA LEU A 418 -16.63 -2.35 17.91
C LEU A 418 -17.29 -1.48 16.84
N SER A 419 -18.54 -1.06 17.06
CA SER A 419 -19.25 -0.19 16.13
C SER A 419 -18.62 1.20 16.00
N CYS A 420 -17.96 1.70 17.05
CA CYS A 420 -17.20 2.96 17.00
C CYS A 420 -15.95 2.85 16.09
N GLU A 421 -15.45 1.65 15.84
CA GLU A 421 -14.26 1.40 15.02
C GLU A 421 -14.56 1.17 13.53
N LEU A 422 -15.83 1.17 13.12
CA LEU A 422 -16.19 1.00 11.72
C LEU A 422 -15.58 2.11 10.84
N LYS A 423 -14.87 1.70 9.78
CA LYS A 423 -14.16 2.61 8.87
C LYS A 423 -14.81 2.58 7.49
N LEU A 424 -15.60 3.60 7.18
CA LEU A 424 -16.21 3.75 5.87
C LEU A 424 -15.24 4.38 4.87
N LYS A 425 -15.21 3.85 3.64
CA LYS A 425 -14.46 4.47 2.52
C LYS A 425 -15.19 5.71 2.00
N ARG A 426 -16.51 5.78 2.19
CA ARG A 426 -17.36 6.89 1.76
C ARG A 426 -17.57 7.90 2.88
N LYS A 427 -17.67 9.18 2.50
CA LYS A 427 -18.13 10.23 3.42
C LYS A 427 -19.62 9.98 3.72
N ALA A 428 -19.93 9.81 5.00
CA ALA A 428 -21.26 9.58 5.51
C ALA A 428 -21.40 10.31 6.86
N ASN A 429 -22.62 10.67 7.21
CA ASN A 429 -22.91 11.15 8.56
C ASN A 429 -23.13 9.93 9.45
N ILE A 430 -22.33 9.84 10.52
CA ILE A 430 -22.34 8.70 11.43
C ILE A 430 -22.80 9.17 12.81
N GLN A 431 -23.82 8.52 13.35
CA GLN A 431 -24.29 8.73 14.72
C GLN A 431 -24.31 7.38 15.42
N ASN A 432 -23.66 7.26 16.58
CA ASN A 432 -23.67 6.03 17.35
C ASN A 432 -24.26 6.29 18.73
N LYS A 433 -25.42 5.69 19.01
CA LYS A 433 -26.08 5.82 20.30
C LYS A 433 -25.91 4.54 21.11
N PRO A 434 -25.43 4.60 22.36
CA PRO A 434 -25.44 3.43 23.23
C PRO A 434 -26.88 3.16 23.68
N ILE A 435 -27.36 1.93 23.46
CA ILE A 435 -28.65 1.48 23.99
C ILE A 435 -28.45 0.23 24.84
N LEU A 436 -29.45 -0.10 25.66
CA LEU A 436 -29.40 -1.23 26.59
C LEU A 436 -30.09 -2.45 25.97
N ALA A 437 -29.42 -3.60 26.00
CA ALA A 437 -30.01 -4.89 25.66
C ALA A 437 -31.02 -5.33 26.73
N VAL A 438 -32.07 -6.03 26.30
CA VAL A 438 -33.03 -6.68 27.19
C VAL A 438 -32.35 -7.84 27.89
N THR A 439 -32.46 -7.88 29.22
CA THR A 439 -31.94 -8.98 30.03
C THR A 439 -32.95 -10.14 30.14
N PRO A 440 -32.53 -11.41 30.30
CA PRO A 440 -31.14 -11.87 30.21
C PRO A 440 -30.56 -11.67 28.81
N THR A 441 -29.27 -11.36 28.73
CA THR A 441 -28.50 -11.15 27.50
C THR A 441 -28.27 -12.47 26.75
N GLU A 442 -29.36 -13.15 26.40
CA GLU A 442 -29.35 -14.34 25.56
C GLU A 442 -29.98 -14.03 24.21
N THR A 443 -29.43 -14.60 23.14
CA THR A 443 -29.93 -14.42 21.77
C THR A 443 -31.44 -14.61 21.62
N PRO A 444 -32.10 -15.63 22.23
CA PRO A 444 -33.54 -15.75 22.11
C PRO A 444 -34.34 -14.57 22.69
N VAL A 445 -33.79 -13.91 23.70
CA VAL A 445 -34.40 -12.76 24.36
C VAL A 445 -34.08 -11.47 23.60
N GLY A 446 -32.80 -11.21 23.31
CA GLY A 446 -32.38 -10.00 22.59
C GLY A 446 -32.93 -9.93 21.16
N MET A 447 -32.80 -11.02 20.38
CA MET A 447 -33.40 -11.07 19.03
C MET A 447 -34.93 -11.07 19.10
N GLY A 448 -35.53 -11.70 20.11
CA GLY A 448 -36.97 -11.62 20.33
C GLY A 448 -37.44 -10.18 20.55
N ALA A 449 -36.73 -9.42 21.39
CA ALA A 449 -37.01 -8.01 21.63
C ALA A 449 -36.83 -7.17 20.35
N LEU A 450 -35.71 -7.31 19.64
CA LEU A 450 -35.42 -6.55 18.42
C LEU A 450 -36.50 -6.68 17.34
N PHE A 451 -37.01 -7.90 17.12
CA PHE A 451 -37.99 -8.24 16.07
C PHE A 451 -39.46 -8.05 16.51
N SER A 452 -39.70 -7.47 17.70
CA SER A 452 -41.05 -7.19 18.21
C SER A 452 -41.60 -5.84 17.75
N THR A 453 -42.81 -5.50 18.20
CA THR A 453 -43.41 -4.17 18.09
C THR A 453 -42.86 -3.15 19.08
N GLY A 454 -42.08 -3.58 20.06
CA GLY A 454 -41.66 -2.79 21.22
C GLY A 454 -42.51 -3.03 22.46
N GLU A 455 -43.72 -3.58 22.31
CA GLU A 455 -44.57 -4.01 23.42
C GLU A 455 -44.37 -5.49 23.70
N ILE A 456 -43.37 -5.80 24.54
CA ILE A 456 -43.00 -7.18 24.85
C ILE A 456 -43.50 -7.65 26.21
N GLU A 457 -43.68 -8.96 26.34
CA GLU A 457 -43.81 -9.68 27.61
C GLU A 457 -42.74 -10.76 27.72
N LYS A 458 -42.05 -10.80 28.86
CA LYS A 458 -41.18 -11.91 29.21
C LYS A 458 -42.03 -13.03 29.80
N ILE A 459 -41.92 -14.23 29.26
CA ILE A 459 -42.55 -15.43 29.80
C ILE A 459 -41.51 -16.48 30.17
N LEU A 460 -41.86 -17.31 31.15
CA LEU A 460 -41.07 -18.48 31.51
C LEU A 460 -41.69 -19.73 30.86
N LYS A 461 -40.95 -20.39 29.99
CA LYS A 461 -41.34 -21.67 29.38
C LYS A 461 -40.14 -22.60 29.37
N ASP A 462 -40.34 -23.85 29.80
CA ASP A 462 -39.30 -24.89 29.83
C ASP A 462 -38.00 -24.44 30.52
N LYS A 463 -38.14 -23.70 31.64
CA LYS A 463 -37.05 -23.10 32.42
C LYS A 463 -36.18 -22.10 31.66
N ARG A 464 -36.71 -21.49 30.59
CA ARG A 464 -36.07 -20.43 29.80
C ARG A 464 -36.97 -19.20 29.71
N ILE A 465 -36.34 -18.04 29.57
CA ILE A 465 -37.04 -16.78 29.34
C ILE A 465 -37.23 -16.61 27.83
N LEU A 466 -38.47 -16.33 27.42
CA LEU A 466 -38.84 -16.07 26.03
C LEU A 466 -39.60 -14.75 25.94
N ILE A 467 -39.65 -14.19 24.73
CA ILE A 467 -40.38 -12.95 24.43
C ILE A 467 -41.68 -13.28 23.70
N ILE A 468 -42.78 -12.68 24.16
CA ILE A 468 -44.03 -12.56 23.42
C ILE A 468 -44.18 -11.10 22.96
N ASP A 469 -44.54 -10.91 21.70
CA ASP A 469 -45.03 -9.64 21.20
C ASP A 469 -46.51 -9.47 21.55
N LYS A 470 -46.85 -8.46 22.36
CA LYS A 470 -48.21 -8.29 22.88
C LYS A 470 -49.21 -7.93 21.80
N LYS A 471 -48.78 -7.28 20.72
CA LYS A 471 -49.68 -6.78 19.67
C LYS A 471 -50.00 -7.88 18.67
N THR A 472 -49.03 -8.72 18.30
CA THR A 472 -49.26 -9.85 17.38
C THR A 472 -49.63 -11.14 18.11
N GLY A 473 -49.35 -11.22 19.42
CA GLY A 473 -49.55 -12.42 20.24
C GLY A 473 -48.56 -13.55 19.95
N LYS A 474 -47.53 -13.31 19.12
CA LYS A 474 -46.56 -14.33 18.73
C LYS A 474 -45.47 -14.50 19.78
N THR A 475 -45.13 -15.76 20.07
CA THR A 475 -43.92 -16.11 20.83
C THR A 475 -42.72 -16.08 19.88
N LEU A 476 -41.73 -15.24 20.17
CA LEU A 476 -40.57 -14.97 19.32
C LEU A 476 -39.37 -15.88 19.65
N ASP A 477 -39.63 -17.18 19.78
CA ASP A 477 -38.70 -18.21 20.23
C ASP A 477 -37.83 -18.82 19.11
N SER A 478 -38.25 -18.70 17.85
CA SER A 478 -37.53 -19.20 16.68
C SER A 478 -37.18 -18.09 15.68
N VAL A 479 -36.19 -18.34 14.81
CA VAL A 479 -35.82 -17.42 13.72
C VAL A 479 -37.03 -17.14 12.83
N THR A 480 -37.77 -18.18 12.43
CA THR A 480 -38.98 -18.06 11.62
C THR A 480 -40.03 -17.18 12.29
N ASN A 481 -40.34 -17.42 13.57
CA ASN A 481 -41.34 -16.62 14.29
C ASN A 481 -40.95 -15.14 14.38
N ARG A 482 -39.65 -14.83 14.57
CA ARG A 482 -39.13 -13.46 14.59
C ARG A 482 -39.26 -12.77 13.24
N GLU A 483 -38.84 -13.44 12.17
CA GLU A 483 -38.92 -12.91 10.81
C GLU A 483 -40.35 -12.71 10.35
N ASP A 484 -41.23 -13.69 10.60
CA ASP A 484 -42.65 -13.61 10.27
C ASP A 484 -43.36 -12.53 11.08
N ASN A 485 -42.93 -12.28 12.32
CA ASN A 485 -43.42 -11.15 13.10
C ASN A 485 -43.05 -9.83 12.43
N LEU A 486 -41.77 -9.62 12.11
CA LEU A 486 -41.33 -8.37 11.50
C LEU A 486 -41.95 -8.12 10.11
N LYS A 487 -42.11 -9.16 9.30
CA LYS A 487 -42.78 -9.08 7.99
C LYS A 487 -44.28 -8.75 8.08
N GLU A 488 -44.94 -9.17 9.16
CA GLU A 488 -46.32 -8.76 9.44
C GLU A 488 -46.41 -7.30 9.86
N LEU A 489 -45.39 -6.79 10.55
CA LEU A 489 -45.33 -5.41 11.04
C LEU A 489 -44.91 -4.40 9.98
N VAL A 490 -43.98 -4.77 9.09
CA VAL A 490 -43.40 -3.88 8.08
C VAL A 490 -43.65 -4.46 6.69
N THR A 491 -44.46 -3.77 5.89
CA THR A 491 -44.76 -4.19 4.52
C THR A 491 -43.52 -4.05 3.64
N GLY A 492 -43.19 -5.10 2.88
CA GLY A 492 -42.11 -5.06 1.88
C GLY A 492 -40.70 -5.16 2.46
N VAL A 493 -40.54 -5.56 3.72
CA VAL A 493 -39.23 -5.86 4.32
C VAL A 493 -38.69 -7.20 3.81
N GLU A 494 -37.47 -7.20 3.31
CA GLU A 494 -36.72 -8.43 3.02
C GLU A 494 -35.65 -8.68 4.08
N ILE A 495 -35.52 -9.94 4.49
CA ILE A 495 -34.59 -10.36 5.53
C ILE A 495 -33.62 -11.37 4.92
N VAL A 496 -32.33 -11.06 4.96
CA VAL A 496 -31.28 -11.88 4.32
C VAL A 496 -30.09 -12.08 5.25
N GLU A 497 -29.26 -13.08 4.94
CA GLU A 497 -27.99 -13.31 5.62
C GLU A 497 -26.84 -12.57 4.91
N MET A 498 -25.85 -12.13 5.68
CA MET A 498 -24.64 -11.52 5.16
C MET A 498 -23.91 -12.48 4.20
N GLY A 499 -23.38 -11.93 3.10
CA GLY A 499 -22.76 -12.72 2.02
C GLY A 499 -23.70 -13.03 0.85
N THR A 500 -25.01 -12.85 1.02
CA THR A 500 -25.97 -12.85 -0.09
C THR A 500 -26.00 -11.49 -0.80
N LYS A 501 -26.41 -11.47 -2.07
CA LYS A 501 -26.61 -10.21 -2.80
C LYS A 501 -27.83 -9.48 -2.19
N PRO A 502 -27.69 -8.23 -1.70
CA PRO A 502 -28.82 -7.50 -1.15
C PRO A 502 -29.93 -7.33 -2.22
N PRO A 503 -31.20 -7.58 -1.86
CA PRO A 503 -32.32 -7.34 -2.76
C PRO A 503 -32.50 -5.83 -3.02
N ASP A 504 -33.06 -5.44 -4.17
CA ASP A 504 -33.37 -4.04 -4.46
C ASP A 504 -34.79 -3.71 -3.99
N VAL A 505 -34.94 -3.59 -2.66
CA VAL A 505 -36.20 -3.20 -2.00
C VAL A 505 -35.95 -2.04 -1.05
N GLU A 506 -36.99 -1.30 -0.66
CA GLU A 506 -36.79 -0.14 0.22
C GLU A 506 -36.35 -0.53 1.64
N LYS A 507 -36.77 -1.70 2.14
CA LYS A 507 -36.59 -2.12 3.52
C LYS A 507 -35.85 -3.44 3.60
N ILE A 508 -34.66 -3.45 4.19
CA ILE A 508 -33.83 -4.66 4.28
C ILE A 508 -33.34 -4.86 5.71
N VAL A 509 -33.36 -6.10 6.17
CA VAL A 509 -32.63 -6.56 7.35
C VAL A 509 -31.57 -7.56 6.91
N ILE A 510 -30.33 -7.33 7.31
CA ILE A 510 -29.20 -8.22 7.02
C ILE A 510 -28.68 -8.76 8.33
N LYS A 511 -28.64 -10.08 8.49
CA LYS A 511 -28.15 -10.73 9.71
C LYS A 511 -26.76 -11.34 9.50
N THR A 512 -25.99 -11.42 10.57
CA THR A 512 -24.74 -12.19 10.61
C THR A 512 -24.52 -12.75 12.01
N ARG A 513 -23.90 -13.92 12.07
CA ARG A 513 -23.48 -14.60 13.31
C ARG A 513 -21.97 -14.74 13.38
N ASP A 514 -21.23 -14.01 12.54
CA ASP A 514 -19.78 -14.20 12.39
C ASP A 514 -19.05 -14.03 13.73
N ILE A 515 -19.50 -13.08 14.58
CA ILE A 515 -18.92 -12.84 15.91
C ILE A 515 -19.29 -13.97 16.89
N ASP A 516 -20.57 -14.33 17.05
CA ASP A 516 -21.01 -15.36 18.00
C ASP A 516 -20.55 -16.78 17.61
N SER A 517 -20.31 -17.03 16.31
CA SER A 517 -19.81 -18.32 15.83
C SER A 517 -18.32 -18.57 16.11
N MET A 518 -17.53 -17.51 16.33
CA MET A 518 -16.09 -17.59 16.60
C MET A 518 -15.84 -17.54 18.10
N GLY A 519 -15.33 -18.63 18.69
CA GLY A 519 -14.98 -18.68 20.11
C GLY A 519 -14.08 -17.52 20.56
N HIS A 520 -14.03 -17.20 21.86
CA HIS A 520 -13.30 -16.03 22.39
C HIS A 520 -11.88 -15.87 21.85
N GLU A 521 -11.11 -16.94 21.69
CA GLU A 521 -9.73 -16.87 21.20
C GLU A 521 -9.66 -16.57 19.70
N GLU A 522 -10.46 -17.25 18.88
CA GLU A 522 -10.53 -17.05 17.43
C GLU A 522 -11.09 -15.67 17.06
N LEU A 523 -12.09 -15.20 17.81
CA LEU A 523 -12.69 -13.88 17.59
C LEU A 523 -11.64 -12.77 17.67
N MET A 524 -10.69 -12.89 18.60
CA MET A 524 -9.65 -11.88 18.83
C MET A 524 -8.61 -11.85 17.70
N GLU A 525 -8.43 -12.94 16.96
CA GLU A 525 -7.55 -13.04 15.80
C GLU A 525 -8.23 -12.52 14.52
N PHE A 526 -9.49 -12.91 14.27
CA PHE A 526 -10.21 -12.63 13.02
C PHE A 526 -11.08 -11.35 13.05
N TYR A 527 -11.09 -10.62 14.16
CA TYR A 527 -11.91 -9.43 14.34
C TYR A 527 -11.70 -8.38 13.23
N GLY A 528 -10.45 -8.15 12.82
CA GLY A 528 -10.12 -7.18 11.76
C GLY A 528 -10.81 -7.49 10.43
N ASP A 529 -10.93 -8.77 10.09
CA ASP A 529 -11.59 -9.23 8.86
C ASP A 529 -13.11 -9.06 8.94
N ILE A 530 -13.72 -9.39 10.08
CA ILE A 530 -15.15 -9.16 10.32
C ILE A 530 -15.49 -7.68 10.15
N MET A 531 -14.74 -6.79 10.81
CA MET A 531 -14.99 -5.35 10.72
C MET A 531 -14.79 -4.80 9.32
N THR A 532 -13.83 -5.35 8.56
CA THR A 532 -13.64 -5.01 7.16
C THR A 532 -14.85 -5.40 6.33
N LYS A 533 -15.37 -6.63 6.49
CA LYS A 533 -16.58 -7.09 5.79
C LYS A 533 -17.81 -6.25 6.13
N LEU A 534 -18.01 -5.90 7.40
CA LEU A 534 -19.11 -5.05 7.86
C LEU A 534 -18.99 -3.63 7.28
N SER A 535 -17.78 -3.06 7.29
CA SER A 535 -17.53 -1.73 6.70
C SER A 535 -17.80 -1.72 5.19
N GLU A 536 -17.38 -2.77 4.46
CA GLU A 536 -17.64 -2.89 3.03
C GLU A 536 -19.12 -3.10 2.70
N LEU A 537 -19.85 -3.84 3.53
CA LEU A 537 -21.30 -3.96 3.39
C LEU A 537 -21.99 -2.62 3.59
N ALA A 538 -21.62 -1.88 4.64
CA ALA A 538 -22.14 -0.53 4.88
C ALA A 538 -21.85 0.40 3.69
N ASP A 539 -20.61 0.42 3.19
CA ASP A 539 -20.23 1.23 2.01
C ASP A 539 -21.06 0.89 0.77
N LYS A 540 -21.37 -0.40 0.54
CA LYS A 540 -22.22 -0.86 -0.59
C LYS A 540 -23.66 -0.37 -0.44
N LEU A 541 -24.23 -0.46 0.76
CA LEU A 541 -25.60 -0.04 1.03
C LEU A 541 -25.74 1.49 1.00
N VAL A 542 -24.79 2.22 1.59
CA VAL A 542 -24.72 3.69 1.49
C VAL A 542 -24.61 4.12 0.02
N LYS A 543 -23.79 3.43 -0.79
CA LYS A 543 -23.72 3.67 -2.25
C LYS A 543 -25.03 3.36 -2.98
N ALA A 544 -25.86 2.46 -2.46
CA ALA A 544 -27.16 2.12 -3.02
C ALA A 544 -28.30 3.02 -2.49
N GLY A 545 -27.98 3.98 -1.61
CA GLY A 545 -28.92 4.98 -1.09
C GLY A 545 -29.61 4.62 0.20
N TYR A 546 -29.19 3.56 0.87
CA TYR A 546 -29.76 3.19 2.16
C TYR A 546 -29.20 4.09 3.26
N GLU A 547 -30.07 4.52 4.16
CA GLU A 547 -29.67 4.78 5.54
C GLU A 547 -29.40 3.42 6.20
N VAL A 548 -28.16 3.23 6.66
CA VAL A 548 -27.69 1.96 7.20
C VAL A 548 -27.63 2.04 8.70
N HIS A 549 -28.25 1.08 9.37
CA HIS A 549 -28.23 0.95 10.81
C HIS A 549 -27.45 -0.30 11.23
N PHE A 550 -26.66 -0.23 12.30
CA PHE A 550 -26.15 -1.42 12.97
C PHE A 550 -26.76 -1.53 14.36
N THR A 551 -27.11 -2.75 14.74
CA THR A 551 -27.55 -3.08 16.10
C THR A 551 -27.18 -4.52 16.45
N SER A 552 -27.31 -4.84 17.73
CA SER A 552 -27.11 -6.19 18.26
C SER A 552 -28.19 -6.61 19.23
N ASP A 553 -28.26 -7.91 19.50
CA ASP A 553 -29.07 -8.52 20.53
C ASP A 553 -28.42 -8.44 21.92
N HIS A 554 -27.10 -8.59 22.00
CA HIS A 554 -26.25 -8.37 23.17
C HIS A 554 -24.79 -8.13 22.74
N GLY A 555 -23.89 -7.79 23.66
CA GLY A 555 -22.45 -7.86 23.44
C GLY A 555 -21.84 -9.18 23.95
N PHE A 556 -20.52 -9.30 23.93
CA PHE A 556 -19.79 -10.37 24.62
C PHE A 556 -18.94 -9.81 25.75
N TYR A 557 -18.67 -10.64 26.76
CA TYR A 557 -17.86 -10.27 27.92
C TYR A 557 -16.39 -10.56 27.67
N LEU A 558 -15.49 -9.64 28.02
CA LEU A 558 -14.05 -9.86 27.98
C LEU A 558 -13.53 -10.12 29.41
N PRO A 559 -13.21 -11.38 29.78
CA PRO A 559 -12.79 -11.71 31.14
C PRO A 559 -11.47 -11.05 31.49
N VAL A 560 -11.29 -10.62 32.73
CA VAL A 560 -10.01 -10.06 33.18
C VAL A 560 -8.93 -11.17 33.18
N PRO A 561 -7.69 -10.93 32.73
CA PRO A 561 -6.63 -11.94 32.80
C PRO A 561 -6.45 -12.48 34.23
N GLY A 562 -6.51 -13.81 34.40
CA GLY A 562 -6.44 -14.47 35.71
C GLY A 562 -7.75 -14.48 36.50
N GLU A 563 -8.85 -13.97 35.93
CA GLU A 563 -10.18 -14.08 36.51
C GLU A 563 -10.62 -15.54 36.56
N MET A 564 -10.93 -16.01 37.77
CA MET A 564 -11.51 -17.34 37.96
C MET A 564 -13.01 -17.21 38.05
N VAL A 565 -13.71 -18.11 37.36
CA VAL A 565 -15.17 -18.26 37.44
C VAL A 565 -15.56 -18.51 38.90
N LYS A 566 -16.21 -17.54 39.53
CA LYS A 566 -16.81 -17.74 40.85
C LYS A 566 -18.21 -18.30 40.67
N GLN A 567 -18.40 -19.54 41.09
CA GLN A 567 -19.71 -20.16 41.06
C GLN A 567 -20.58 -19.62 42.21
N ASP A 568 -21.65 -18.92 41.88
CA ASP A 568 -22.65 -18.49 42.85
C ASP A 568 -23.51 -19.70 43.29
N LYS A 569 -23.70 -19.84 44.61
CA LYS A 569 -24.35 -21.00 45.25
C LYS A 569 -25.75 -20.68 45.76
N THR A 570 -26.49 -19.83 45.05
CA THR A 570 -27.89 -19.51 45.37
C THR A 570 -28.83 -20.69 45.15
N VAL A 571 -29.86 -20.83 46.00
CA VAL A 571 -30.88 -21.89 45.93
C VAL A 571 -31.82 -21.64 44.74
N SER A 572 -31.36 -22.04 43.55
CA SER A 572 -32.08 -21.92 42.28
C SER A 572 -32.71 -23.25 41.85
N TYR A 573 -33.82 -23.21 41.13
CA TYR A 573 -34.42 -24.41 40.51
C TYR A 573 -33.94 -24.62 39.07
N SER A 574 -33.27 -23.61 38.50
CA SER A 574 -32.56 -23.65 37.21
C SER A 574 -31.42 -22.63 37.26
N SER A 575 -30.25 -22.98 36.72
CA SER A 575 -29.09 -22.08 36.65
C SER A 575 -28.39 -22.23 35.31
N GLY A 576 -28.10 -21.10 34.67
CA GLY A 576 -27.25 -20.97 33.49
C GLY A 576 -25.96 -20.23 33.80
N VAL A 577 -25.23 -19.80 32.76
CA VAL A 577 -24.02 -18.98 32.96
C VAL A 577 -24.39 -17.54 33.32
N ARG A 578 -25.35 -16.93 32.59
CA ARG A 578 -25.74 -15.52 32.69
C ARG A 578 -26.77 -15.20 33.78
N TYR A 579 -27.61 -16.16 34.16
CA TYR A 579 -28.64 -15.99 35.18
C TYR A 579 -29.03 -17.31 35.85
N SER A 580 -29.68 -17.19 37.01
CA SER A 580 -30.39 -18.28 37.68
C SER A 580 -31.86 -17.93 37.91
N LEU A 581 -32.70 -18.96 37.96
CA LEU A 581 -34.12 -18.86 38.21
C LEU A 581 -34.45 -19.35 39.63
N ASN A 582 -35.14 -18.51 40.38
CA ASN A 582 -35.39 -18.69 41.80
C ASN A 582 -36.90 -18.57 42.08
N SER A 583 -37.43 -19.44 42.93
CA SER A 583 -38.84 -19.37 43.36
C SER A 583 -39.06 -18.35 44.48
N ALA A 584 -37.99 -18.04 45.21
CA ALA A 584 -37.95 -17.02 46.25
C ALA A 584 -37.15 -15.81 45.78
N LYS A 585 -37.47 -14.64 46.34
CA LYS A 585 -36.75 -13.40 46.08
C LYS A 585 -35.28 -13.55 46.55
N PRO A 586 -34.29 -13.28 45.69
CA PRO A 586 -32.88 -13.30 46.08
C PRO A 586 -32.58 -12.27 47.18
N GLU A 587 -31.73 -12.63 48.14
CA GLU A 587 -31.29 -11.75 49.23
C GLU A 587 -30.24 -10.73 48.76
N GLU A 588 -29.36 -11.15 47.86
CA GLU A 588 -28.28 -10.36 47.28
C GLU A 588 -28.30 -10.40 45.75
N GLY A 589 -27.59 -9.46 45.11
CA GLY A 589 -27.48 -9.36 43.67
C GLY A 589 -28.62 -8.60 42.98
N LYS A 590 -28.48 -8.44 41.65
CA LYS A 590 -29.47 -7.76 40.81
C LYS A 590 -30.42 -8.80 40.22
N TYR A 591 -31.71 -8.58 40.35
CA TYR A 591 -32.73 -9.51 39.87
C TYR A 591 -33.95 -8.77 39.30
N GLU A 592 -34.69 -9.45 38.44
CA GLU A 592 -36.03 -9.04 38.02
C GLU A 592 -37.06 -10.15 38.32
N GLN A 593 -38.35 -9.83 38.26
CA GLN A 593 -39.44 -10.79 38.46
C GLN A 593 -40.19 -11.01 37.16
N THR A 594 -40.40 -12.27 36.80
CA THR A 594 -41.23 -12.69 35.66
C THR A 594 -42.19 -13.77 36.13
N GLY A 595 -43.50 -13.45 36.14
CA GLY A 595 -44.52 -14.31 36.74
C GLY A 595 -44.24 -14.59 38.22
N SER A 596 -44.23 -15.87 38.60
CA SER A 596 -43.91 -16.32 39.96
C SER A 596 -42.42 -16.56 40.22
N SER A 597 -41.54 -16.27 39.24
CA SER A 597 -40.11 -16.55 39.31
C SER A 597 -39.26 -15.28 39.34
N TYR A 598 -38.11 -15.38 40.01
CA TYR A 598 -37.09 -14.33 40.06
C TYR A 598 -35.90 -14.75 39.20
N ILE A 599 -35.48 -13.84 38.31
CA ILE A 599 -34.31 -14.01 37.45
C ILE A 599 -33.18 -13.24 38.12
N LEU A 600 -32.22 -13.97 38.71
CA LEU A 600 -31.04 -13.41 39.34
C LEU A 600 -29.88 -13.42 38.33
N TYR A 601 -29.21 -12.29 38.15
CA TYR A 601 -28.20 -12.15 37.11
C TYR A 601 -26.77 -12.30 37.61
N ALA A 602 -25.95 -12.87 36.75
CA ALA A 602 -24.51 -12.92 36.89
C ALA A 602 -23.94 -11.53 36.57
N ASN A 603 -22.74 -11.26 37.08
CA ASN A 603 -22.02 -10.01 36.85
C ASN A 603 -20.53 -10.32 36.67
N SER A 604 -19.70 -9.31 36.38
CA SER A 604 -18.25 -9.47 36.13
C SER A 604 -17.60 -10.41 37.16
N GLY A 605 -17.01 -11.50 36.65
CA GLY A 605 -16.28 -12.52 37.42
C GLY A 605 -17.10 -13.61 38.11
N ASN A 606 -18.43 -13.58 37.99
CA ASN A 606 -19.32 -14.56 38.61
C ASN A 606 -20.18 -15.27 37.56
N VAL A 607 -20.46 -16.55 37.75
CA VAL A 607 -21.48 -17.31 36.99
C VAL A 607 -22.24 -18.24 37.94
N PHE A 608 -23.45 -18.70 37.59
CA PHE A 608 -24.16 -19.67 38.45
C PHE A 608 -23.78 -21.12 38.15
N LYS A 609 -23.44 -21.41 36.89
CA LYS A 609 -23.01 -22.74 36.48
C LYS A 609 -22.00 -22.66 35.36
N ASP A 610 -20.86 -23.30 35.58
CA ASP A 610 -19.85 -23.52 34.56
C ASP A 610 -20.21 -24.75 33.71
N TYR A 611 -20.20 -24.57 32.39
CA TYR A 611 -20.48 -25.62 31.42
C TYR A 611 -19.24 -25.98 30.58
N GLY A 612 -18.07 -25.38 30.84
CA GLY A 612 -16.85 -25.60 30.07
C GLY A 612 -16.94 -25.09 28.63
N GLY A 613 -17.54 -23.91 28.42
CA GLY A 613 -17.77 -23.32 27.10
C GLY A 613 -16.59 -22.49 26.56
N HIS A 614 -16.59 -22.27 25.25
CA HIS A 614 -15.62 -21.40 24.55
C HIS A 614 -15.82 -19.90 24.82
N PHE A 615 -16.95 -19.52 25.43
CA PHE A 615 -17.29 -18.13 25.72
C PHE A 615 -17.43 -17.86 27.21
N TRP A 616 -16.82 -16.76 27.63
CA TRP A 616 -17.11 -16.14 28.92
C TRP A 616 -18.37 -15.28 28.81
N HIS A 617 -19.25 -15.42 29.79
CA HIS A 617 -20.46 -14.62 29.90
C HIS A 617 -20.44 -13.85 31.22
N GLY A 618 -20.61 -12.54 31.14
CA GLY A 618 -20.74 -11.62 32.25
C GLY A 618 -22.20 -11.37 32.67
N GLY A 619 -23.18 -11.83 31.90
CA GLY A 619 -24.60 -11.62 32.25
C GLY A 619 -24.98 -10.14 32.12
N ILE A 620 -25.11 -9.42 33.23
CA ILE A 620 -25.48 -7.99 33.21
C ILE A 620 -24.28 -7.03 33.22
N THR A 621 -23.12 -7.44 32.71
CA THR A 621 -21.98 -6.51 32.55
C THR A 621 -22.29 -5.46 31.50
N TYR A 622 -21.70 -4.27 31.63
CA TYR A 622 -21.90 -3.21 30.62
C TYR A 622 -21.43 -3.65 29.23
N GLN A 623 -20.45 -4.56 29.15
CA GLN A 623 -19.93 -5.09 27.89
C GLN A 623 -20.95 -5.96 27.14
N GLU A 624 -21.83 -6.69 27.85
CA GLU A 624 -22.92 -7.45 27.24
C GLU A 624 -24.20 -6.63 27.07
N VAL A 625 -24.47 -5.70 27.98
CA VAL A 625 -25.73 -4.94 28.00
C VAL A 625 -25.69 -3.72 27.10
N ILE A 626 -24.57 -3.01 27.01
CA ILE A 626 -24.45 -1.82 26.14
C ILE A 626 -24.18 -2.27 24.71
N ILE A 627 -25.20 -2.13 23.87
CA ILE A 627 -25.17 -2.47 22.46
C ILE A 627 -25.23 -1.18 21.61
N PRO A 628 -24.74 -1.22 20.37
CA PRO A 628 -24.79 -0.07 19.51
C PRO A 628 -26.14 0.11 18.84
N HIS A 629 -26.56 1.36 18.67
CA HIS A 629 -27.46 1.79 17.60
C HIS A 629 -26.69 2.79 16.73
N LEU A 630 -25.96 2.24 15.77
CA LEU A 630 -25.21 3.04 14.80
C LEU A 630 -26.14 3.40 13.64
N VAL A 631 -26.11 4.66 13.21
CA VAL A 631 -26.85 5.18 12.06
C VAL A 631 -25.86 5.84 11.12
N ILE A 632 -25.86 5.37 9.87
CA ILE A 632 -25.00 5.87 8.79
C ILE A 632 -25.92 6.41 7.71
N THR A 633 -25.94 7.73 7.56
CA THR A 633 -26.73 8.41 6.53
C THR A 633 -25.83 8.84 5.37
N PRO A 634 -26.22 8.57 4.11
CA PRO A 634 -25.47 9.06 2.96
C PRO A 634 -25.44 10.59 2.97
N VAL A 635 -24.26 11.18 2.75
CA VAL A 635 -24.14 12.62 2.50
C VAL A 635 -24.53 12.88 1.05
N VAL A 636 -25.75 13.38 0.84
CA VAL A 636 -26.27 13.75 -0.48
C VAL A 636 -25.69 15.11 -0.88
N GLY A 637 -25.12 15.22 -2.08
CA GLY A 637 -24.89 16.52 -2.71
C GLY A 637 -23.54 17.23 -2.48
N GLU A 638 -22.48 16.54 -2.05
CA GLU A 638 -21.14 17.19 -1.95
C GLU A 638 -20.16 16.81 -3.07
N ARG A 639 -20.35 15.66 -3.75
CA ARG A 639 -19.50 15.25 -4.85
C ARG A 639 -20.17 15.55 -6.18
N ARG A 640 -19.48 16.23 -7.09
CA ARG A 640 -19.94 16.33 -8.48
C ARG A 640 -19.66 15.00 -9.21
N LYS A 641 -20.61 14.53 -10.02
CA LYS A 641 -20.40 13.33 -10.86
C LYS A 641 -19.24 13.60 -11.83
N ARG A 642 -18.51 12.57 -12.24
CA ARG A 642 -17.51 12.69 -13.31
C ARG A 642 -18.21 12.56 -14.66
N VAL A 643 -17.91 13.48 -15.59
CA VAL A 643 -18.35 13.42 -16.99
C VAL A 643 -17.28 12.76 -17.86
N LYS A 644 -17.70 11.91 -18.80
CA LYS A 644 -16.87 11.23 -19.77
C LYS A 644 -17.28 11.56 -21.20
N ILE A 645 -16.32 11.46 -22.12
CA ILE A 645 -16.56 11.53 -23.56
C ILE A 645 -16.93 10.13 -24.05
N GLY A 646 -18.12 9.95 -24.62
CA GLY A 646 -18.61 8.64 -25.03
C GLY A 646 -18.29 8.20 -26.44
N ASN A 647 -17.91 9.12 -27.32
CA ASN A 647 -17.59 8.84 -28.72
C ASN A 647 -16.09 8.98 -29.03
N LYS A 648 -15.20 8.68 -28.07
CA LYS A 648 -13.74 8.86 -28.22
C LYS A 648 -13.15 8.22 -29.48
N GLU A 649 -13.54 6.99 -29.81
CA GLU A 649 -13.04 6.29 -30.99
C GLU A 649 -13.38 7.03 -32.30
N ARG A 650 -14.55 7.67 -32.36
CA ARG A 650 -14.95 8.50 -33.52
C ARG A 650 -14.24 9.85 -33.57
N LEU A 651 -13.74 10.33 -32.43
CA LEU A 651 -13.04 11.61 -32.31
C LEU A 651 -11.53 11.50 -32.54
N LYS A 652 -10.94 10.29 -32.54
CA LYS A 652 -9.51 10.11 -32.85
C LYS A 652 -9.13 10.64 -34.23
N VAL A 653 -10.01 10.49 -35.22
CA VAL A 653 -9.82 11.02 -36.57
C VAL A 653 -11.03 11.84 -36.98
N VAL A 654 -10.83 13.15 -37.12
CA VAL A 654 -11.87 14.11 -37.45
C VAL A 654 -11.74 14.52 -38.92
N GLN A 655 -12.79 14.29 -39.71
CA GLN A 655 -12.79 14.58 -41.16
C GLN A 655 -13.56 15.87 -41.52
N LYS A 656 -14.43 16.34 -40.62
CA LYS A 656 -15.27 17.53 -40.80
C LYS A 656 -14.83 18.60 -39.81
N ASP A 657 -14.96 19.87 -40.20
CA ASP A 657 -14.70 21.00 -39.30
C ASP A 657 -15.76 21.13 -38.20
N HIS A 658 -16.94 20.55 -38.40
CA HIS A 658 -17.98 20.44 -37.38
C HIS A 658 -18.22 18.97 -37.02
N PHE A 659 -18.18 18.64 -35.73
CA PHE A 659 -18.41 17.29 -35.22
C PHE A 659 -19.04 17.33 -33.82
N GLU A 660 -19.69 16.24 -33.43
CA GLU A 660 -20.37 16.11 -32.14
C GLU A 660 -19.45 15.47 -31.10
N VAL A 661 -19.47 16.00 -29.88
CA VAL A 661 -18.92 15.38 -28.68
C VAL A 661 -20.07 14.91 -27.81
N LEU A 662 -20.06 13.61 -27.50
CA LEU A 662 -21.04 12.95 -26.64
C LEU A 662 -20.51 12.93 -25.22
N LEU A 663 -21.26 13.50 -24.28
CA LEU A 663 -20.93 13.55 -22.86
C LEU A 663 -21.90 12.68 -22.07
N PHE A 664 -21.40 11.91 -21.10
CA PHE A 664 -22.24 11.18 -20.15
C PHE A 664 -21.63 11.19 -18.74
N THR A 665 -22.45 11.08 -17.71
CA THR A 665 -21.95 10.93 -16.33
C THR A 665 -21.70 9.48 -15.94
N GLU A 666 -20.67 9.22 -15.16
CA GLU A 666 -20.58 7.94 -14.43
C GLU A 666 -21.82 7.76 -13.52
N ILE A 667 -22.30 6.52 -13.43
CA ILE A 667 -23.43 6.16 -12.57
C ILE A 667 -22.99 6.29 -11.10
N ASP A 668 -23.13 7.51 -10.57
CA ASP A 668 -23.11 7.82 -9.15
C ASP A 668 -24.48 8.40 -8.78
N MET A 669 -25.23 7.70 -7.94
CA MET A 669 -26.61 8.06 -7.59
C MET A 669 -26.70 9.29 -6.67
N PHE A 670 -25.59 9.69 -6.03
CA PHE A 670 -25.57 10.76 -5.02
C PHE A 670 -24.72 11.97 -5.41
N GLY A 671 -24.14 11.94 -6.60
CA GLY A 671 -23.37 13.07 -7.12
C GLY A 671 -24.25 14.13 -7.78
N ILE A 672 -23.88 15.40 -7.66
CA ILE A 672 -24.50 16.49 -8.42
C ILE A 672 -24.04 16.39 -9.87
N ALA A 673 -24.97 16.43 -10.83
CA ALA A 673 -24.62 16.54 -12.24
C ALA A 673 -23.74 17.79 -12.44
N PRO A 674 -22.48 17.66 -12.89
CA PRO A 674 -21.62 18.82 -13.03
C PRO A 674 -22.06 19.66 -14.22
N ARG A 675 -21.86 20.98 -14.10
CA ARG A 675 -21.72 21.85 -15.26
C ARG A 675 -20.30 21.73 -15.76
N VAL A 676 -20.13 21.58 -17.07
CA VAL A 676 -18.82 21.39 -17.68
C VAL A 676 -18.61 22.36 -18.83
N TYR A 677 -17.36 22.55 -19.22
CA TYR A 677 -17.02 23.13 -20.52
C TYR A 677 -16.10 22.20 -21.28
N ILE A 678 -16.18 22.29 -22.60
CA ILE A 678 -15.26 21.61 -23.51
C ILE A 678 -14.20 22.61 -23.94
N GLN A 679 -12.93 22.28 -23.68
CA GLN A 679 -11.77 22.99 -24.21
C GLN A 679 -11.27 22.24 -25.44
N CYS A 680 -11.21 22.93 -26.58
CA CYS A 680 -10.69 22.37 -27.82
C CYS A 680 -9.93 23.47 -28.58
N LEU A 681 -8.63 23.27 -28.82
CA LEU A 681 -7.75 24.33 -29.33
C LEU A 681 -7.91 25.62 -28.47
N ASP A 682 -8.08 26.77 -29.11
CA ASP A 682 -8.31 28.07 -28.46
C ASP A 682 -9.78 28.31 -28.07
N GLN A 683 -10.67 27.32 -28.25
CA GLN A 683 -12.10 27.46 -27.96
C GLN A 683 -12.47 26.83 -26.62
N LYS A 684 -13.22 27.60 -25.81
CA LYS A 684 -13.92 27.15 -24.62
C LYS A 684 -15.43 27.17 -24.88
N ILE A 685 -16.08 26.02 -24.79
CA ILE A 685 -17.53 25.87 -25.03
C ILE A 685 -18.19 25.42 -23.72
N GLU A 686 -18.91 26.31 -23.06
CA GLU A 686 -19.65 25.97 -21.83
C GLU A 686 -20.94 25.23 -22.17
N ILE A 687 -21.24 24.17 -21.42
CA ILE A 687 -22.48 23.42 -21.56
C ILE A 687 -23.52 24.08 -20.65
N GLU A 688 -24.63 24.53 -21.24
CA GLU A 688 -25.66 25.32 -20.54
C GLU A 688 -26.28 24.55 -19.37
N GLU A 689 -26.69 23.31 -19.63
CA GLU A 689 -27.30 22.43 -18.63
C GLU A 689 -26.28 21.48 -17.99
N PRO A 690 -26.45 21.14 -16.70
CA PRO A 690 -25.68 20.08 -16.07
C PRO A 690 -25.83 18.74 -16.80
N VAL A 691 -24.72 18.03 -17.04
CA VAL A 691 -24.76 16.73 -17.71
C VAL A 691 -25.31 15.70 -16.72
N SER A 692 -26.58 15.29 -16.86
CA SER A 692 -27.26 14.38 -15.92
C SER A 692 -27.29 12.92 -16.35
N GLU A 693 -27.43 12.67 -17.66
CA GLU A 693 -27.42 11.35 -18.29
C GLU A 693 -26.56 11.38 -19.56
N GLU A 694 -27.03 12.07 -20.60
CA GLU A 694 -26.37 12.22 -21.90
C GLU A 694 -26.54 13.67 -22.39
N THR A 695 -25.46 14.26 -22.90
CA THR A 695 -25.49 15.58 -23.56
C THR A 695 -24.65 15.56 -24.83
N ARG A 696 -25.14 16.19 -25.90
CA ARG A 696 -24.43 16.29 -27.18
C ARG A 696 -24.09 17.73 -27.46
N GLN A 697 -22.82 18.00 -27.75
CA GLN A 697 -22.34 19.32 -28.11
C GLN A 697 -21.64 19.27 -29.47
N THR A 698 -22.07 20.14 -30.40
CA THR A 698 -21.35 20.32 -31.67
C THR A 698 -20.20 21.30 -31.47
N ILE A 699 -19.02 20.93 -31.95
CA ILE A 699 -17.78 21.73 -31.91
C ILE A 699 -17.35 22.05 -33.33
N LYS A 700 -16.85 23.28 -33.53
CA LYS A 700 -16.25 23.71 -34.80
C LYS A 700 -14.76 23.99 -34.64
N VAL A 701 -13.91 23.25 -35.33
CA VAL A 701 -12.46 23.45 -35.31
C VAL A 701 -11.96 24.12 -36.60
N ASN A 702 -10.91 24.94 -36.47
CA ASN A 702 -10.18 25.52 -37.59
C ASN A 702 -8.77 24.93 -37.64
N ALA A 703 -8.69 23.64 -38.00
CA ALA A 703 -7.45 22.88 -38.06
C ALA A 703 -7.03 22.65 -39.53
N LYS A 704 -5.72 22.53 -39.78
CA LYS A 704 -5.16 22.15 -41.07
C LYS A 704 -5.00 20.64 -41.15
N SER A 705 -4.99 20.10 -42.37
CA SER A 705 -4.80 18.66 -42.58
C SER A 705 -3.50 18.18 -41.94
N GLY A 706 -3.59 17.16 -41.10
CA GLY A 706 -2.48 16.60 -40.31
C GLY A 706 -2.26 17.27 -38.95
N ASP A 707 -3.02 18.31 -38.60
CA ASP A 707 -2.94 18.90 -37.26
C ASP A 707 -3.48 17.92 -36.21
N THR A 708 -2.79 17.83 -35.08
CA THR A 708 -3.23 17.10 -33.89
C THR A 708 -3.67 18.07 -32.81
N PHE A 709 -4.76 17.74 -32.11
CA PHE A 709 -5.32 18.58 -31.04
C PHE A 709 -6.03 17.73 -29.99
N LYS A 710 -6.33 18.34 -28.84
CA LYS A 710 -7.07 17.69 -27.74
C LYS A 710 -8.45 18.28 -27.57
N ILE A 711 -9.39 17.42 -27.21
CA ILE A 711 -10.70 17.79 -26.67
C ILE A 711 -10.67 17.41 -25.19
N GLU A 712 -10.80 18.40 -24.32
CA GLU A 712 -10.81 18.22 -22.87
C GLU A 712 -12.19 18.61 -22.32
N VAL A 713 -12.74 17.78 -21.45
CA VAL A 713 -13.95 18.09 -20.67
C VAL A 713 -13.49 18.49 -19.28
N ARG A 714 -13.84 19.70 -18.87
CA ARG A 714 -13.44 20.28 -17.59
C ARG A 714 -14.65 20.72 -16.79
N ASP A 715 -14.54 20.63 -15.48
CA ASP A 715 -15.53 21.18 -14.57
C ASP A 715 -15.63 22.71 -14.73
N LEU A 716 -16.85 23.23 -14.85
CA LEU A 716 -17.07 24.66 -15.05
C LEU A 716 -16.76 25.51 -13.81
N GLU A 717 -16.93 24.96 -12.61
CA GLU A 717 -16.82 25.71 -11.37
C GLU A 717 -15.38 25.77 -10.85
N ASP A 718 -14.59 24.69 -11.03
CA ASP A 718 -13.20 24.63 -10.52
C ASP A 718 -12.12 24.34 -11.58
N GLY A 719 -12.51 24.07 -12.84
CA GLY A 719 -11.58 23.85 -13.94
C GLY A 719 -10.88 22.49 -13.95
N THR A 720 -11.25 21.57 -13.04
CA THR A 720 -10.69 20.22 -12.96
C THR A 720 -10.89 19.46 -14.26
N LEU A 721 -9.84 18.82 -14.77
CA LEU A 721 -9.93 17.94 -15.93
C LEU A 721 -10.72 16.67 -15.58
N MET A 722 -11.86 16.47 -16.23
CA MET A 722 -12.73 15.31 -16.03
C MET A 722 -12.40 14.17 -16.99
N ASP A 723 -12.23 14.50 -18.28
CA ASP A 723 -11.91 13.53 -19.32
C ASP A 723 -11.28 14.22 -20.54
N TRP A 724 -10.61 13.47 -21.41
CA TRP A 724 -10.05 14.01 -22.67
C TRP A 724 -9.89 12.95 -23.77
N VAL A 725 -9.68 13.42 -25.00
CA VAL A 725 -9.30 12.62 -26.17
C VAL A 725 -8.37 13.42 -27.08
N GLU A 726 -7.37 12.76 -27.66
CA GLU A 726 -6.50 13.31 -28.70
C GLU A 726 -7.07 12.99 -30.09
N CYS A 727 -7.02 13.98 -30.98
CA CYS A 727 -7.68 14.01 -32.27
C CYS A 727 -6.67 14.39 -33.35
N GLU A 728 -6.77 13.76 -34.52
CA GLU A 728 -6.06 14.14 -35.75
C GLU A 728 -7.07 14.65 -36.78
N TYR A 729 -6.80 15.82 -37.38
CA TYR A 729 -7.66 16.38 -38.44
C TYR A 729 -7.21 15.89 -39.82
N LEU A 730 -8.02 15.04 -40.45
CA LEU A 730 -7.78 14.49 -41.79
C LEU A 730 -8.99 14.76 -42.69
N PRO A 731 -9.08 15.93 -43.35
CA PRO A 731 -10.21 16.27 -44.20
C PRO A 731 -10.32 15.31 -45.40
N THR A 732 -11.55 15.04 -45.84
CA THR A 732 -11.78 14.18 -47.02
C THR A 732 -11.24 14.83 -48.30
N ARG A 733 -10.91 14.01 -49.30
CA ARG A 733 -10.34 14.42 -50.58
C ARG A 733 -11.18 15.49 -51.31
N GLU A 734 -12.51 15.44 -51.20
CA GLU A 734 -13.45 16.44 -51.74
C GLU A 734 -13.32 17.85 -51.12
N ARG A 735 -12.56 17.99 -50.03
CA ARG A 735 -12.36 19.23 -49.30
C ARG A 735 -10.95 19.81 -49.44
N ILE A 736 -10.00 18.97 -49.86
CA ILE A 736 -8.60 19.34 -50.15
C ILE A 736 -8.50 19.95 -51.56
N PHE A 737 -9.38 19.54 -52.46
CA PHE A 737 -9.60 20.09 -53.80
C PHE A 737 -10.88 20.93 -53.81
#